data_AF-A0A164ZX23-F1
#
_entry.id   AF-A0A164ZX23-F1
#
_cell.length_a   1.000
_cell.length_b   1.000
_cell.length_c   1.000
_cell.angle_alpha   90.00
_cell.angle_beta   90.00
_cell.angle_gamma   90.00
#
_symmetry.space_group_name_H-M   'P 1'
#
loop_
_entity.id
_entity.type
_entity.pdbx_description
1 polymer ?
#
loop_
_entity_poly.entity_id
_entity_poly.type
_entity_poly.pdbx_seq_one_letter_code
_entity_poly.pdbx_strand_id
1 'polypeptide(L)'
;MASAQPEEDVLDQIRKLSLQEFVNVSSHAPGWQDVCWMIAEWLDIDIESRAGFKRLHRNFSQVLAKFRELYTKHRNNDVLINALIALIKDIFADAVLRDRIYDDGWLPRIVSVLERRETRDVGFKCLVRFIMHRSSDICIEVCMNYFGDVCYALFDSPIASPAATDAIEVLANSLIGTMAVHKVSSMVAAFTRMNVEVERLLNLVLDRMQGCLANKPGSSICLSTCHELMVPICLSNLYPKLLFSSQRTLQCFTACLRSSWLNIRVLGMRALCDLCFEIAGPTNPFESTHFLPPIPEGFPPEIMAAHVEYGTTEFYGQVNFESRVWFGELVDEHSDNLDLFNFGMAVANGILEVEHPIWPLPFEQKNAAQPFDTWIDVLPHAARVLRSRSEFDYADIVEIKYLMGAKQWKTASDRARKAAKRSPDVVFWYYAISMATDDDEALRAAKRGLQCPNISQHMRIALLYRASRTAWDLTLTKLTKGDPEDPSWDEGLAYLAVCQQNLKTAYEVYPPDTPGFDILIKLLILSNILRQGPQLPPDLRPLKPILKKARLISQIDDGMRVRCGIGPKYNSTRMTKDVIVENLLTTSIDWNGFIQCTNSSTFAFSERDAKKTAPTVEQIEDLLSGVQISSHPLPKRTTVKIVGASSHAIRLYQCSWCMSPSAALRKCSICGKAYYCNPQWYSLSPPEISSDLYTFLFSQKKHWKEHKKVCKSREISTDETSSRSSKDSTPKS
;
A
#
# COMPACT_ATOMS: atom_id res chain seq x y z
N MET A 1 -52.20 17.45 26.89
CA MET A 1 -52.18 17.78 25.46
C MET A 1 -52.14 19.29 25.33
N ALA A 2 -50.96 19.88 25.53
CA ALA A 2 -50.70 21.29 25.24
C ALA A 2 -50.14 21.37 23.81
N SER A 3 -50.63 22.34 23.04
CA SER A 3 -50.52 22.43 21.57
C SER A 3 -49.10 22.65 21.07
N ALA A 4 -48.64 21.79 20.16
CA ALA A 4 -47.41 21.97 19.35
C ALA A 4 -47.57 22.98 18.19
N GLN A 5 -48.60 23.84 18.24
CA GLN A 5 -48.88 24.84 17.19
C GLN A 5 -47.89 26.02 17.06
N PRO A 6 -47.11 26.45 18.09
CA PRO A 6 -46.23 27.61 17.93
C PRO A 6 -45.04 27.40 16.97
N GLU A 7 -44.59 26.16 16.78
CA GLU A 7 -43.38 25.88 15.98
C GLU A 7 -43.65 25.92 14.47
N GLU A 8 -44.82 25.47 14.01
CA GLU A 8 -45.16 25.42 12.58
C GLU A 8 -45.40 26.83 11.99
N ASP A 9 -45.98 27.74 12.78
CA ASP A 9 -46.18 29.13 12.37
C ASP A 9 -44.86 29.91 12.20
N VAL A 10 -43.86 29.62 13.05
CA VAL A 10 -42.53 30.25 12.96
C VAL A 10 -41.78 29.77 11.72
N LEU A 11 -41.87 28.48 11.40
CA LEU A 11 -41.26 27.88 10.22
C LEU A 11 -41.80 28.49 8.91
N ASP A 12 -43.12 28.64 8.83
CA ASP A 12 -43.77 29.24 7.67
C ASP A 12 -43.46 30.73 7.51
N GLN A 13 -43.18 31.43 8.61
CA GLN A 13 -42.70 32.81 8.57
C GLN A 13 -41.28 32.89 8.01
N ILE A 14 -40.36 32.04 8.48
CA ILE A 14 -38.96 32.02 8.01
C ILE A 14 -38.89 31.78 6.50
N ARG A 15 -39.68 30.83 5.98
CA ARG A 15 -39.72 30.49 4.53
C ARG A 15 -40.18 31.62 3.63
N LYS A 16 -40.91 32.60 4.17
CA LYS A 16 -41.46 33.73 3.41
C LYS A 16 -40.57 34.98 3.45
N LEU A 17 -39.51 34.98 4.26
CA LEU A 17 -38.61 36.13 4.37
C LEU A 17 -37.86 36.39 3.06
N SER A 18 -37.76 37.66 2.68
CA SER A 18 -36.75 38.09 1.71
C SER A 18 -35.34 37.86 2.26
N LEU A 19 -34.33 37.83 1.38
CA LEU A 19 -32.94 37.67 1.81
C LEU A 19 -32.51 38.73 2.85
N GLN A 20 -32.95 39.98 2.66
CA GLN A 20 -32.56 41.07 3.56
C GLN A 20 -33.22 40.91 4.94
N GLU A 21 -34.50 40.53 4.98
CA GLU A 21 -35.22 40.26 6.22
C GLU A 21 -34.60 39.06 6.93
N PHE A 22 -34.30 37.99 6.19
CA PHE A 22 -33.62 36.80 6.71
C PHE A 22 -32.29 37.17 7.39
N VAL A 23 -31.42 37.90 6.70
CA VAL A 23 -30.11 38.31 7.23
C VAL A 23 -30.28 39.18 8.48
N ASN A 24 -31.26 40.08 8.51
CA ASN A 24 -31.54 40.90 9.68
C ASN A 24 -31.97 40.02 10.87
N VAL A 25 -32.86 39.06 10.67
CA VAL A 25 -33.29 38.14 11.74
C VAL A 25 -32.11 37.28 12.21
N SER A 26 -31.31 36.72 11.30
CA SER A 26 -30.15 35.88 11.63
C SER A 26 -29.05 36.63 12.40
N SER A 27 -28.94 37.95 12.22
CA SER A 27 -27.96 38.77 12.93
C SER A 27 -28.25 38.91 14.44
N HIS A 28 -29.47 38.57 14.86
CA HIS A 28 -29.89 38.56 16.26
C HIS A 28 -29.92 37.14 16.87
N ALA A 29 -29.53 36.11 16.11
CA ALA A 29 -29.54 34.74 16.60
C ALA A 29 -28.43 34.50 17.65
N PRO A 30 -28.67 33.64 18.66
CA PRO A 30 -27.69 33.35 19.72
C PRO A 30 -26.37 32.75 19.22
N GLY A 31 -26.41 31.97 18.13
CA GLY A 31 -25.23 31.34 17.56
C GLY A 31 -25.40 30.91 16.11
N TRP A 32 -24.31 30.46 15.49
CA TRP A 32 -24.31 30.04 14.10
C TRP A 32 -25.11 28.76 13.86
N GLN A 33 -25.31 27.93 14.89
CA GLN A 33 -26.12 26.70 14.81
C GLN A 33 -27.59 27.03 14.53
N ASP A 34 -28.13 28.03 15.22
CA ASP A 34 -29.50 28.50 15.01
C ASP A 34 -29.65 29.08 13.60
N VAL A 35 -28.68 29.89 13.17
CA VAL A 35 -28.65 30.43 11.80
C VAL A 35 -28.52 29.32 10.76
N CYS A 36 -27.77 28.25 11.03
CA CYS A 36 -27.64 27.11 10.12
C CYS A 36 -29.00 26.44 9.88
N TRP A 37 -29.74 26.19 10.97
CA TRP A 37 -31.10 25.67 10.90
C TRP A 37 -32.04 26.64 10.17
N MET A 38 -31.96 27.94 10.45
CA MET A 38 -32.75 28.96 9.74
C MET A 38 -32.45 28.99 8.25
N ILE A 39 -31.17 28.88 7.82
CA ILE A 39 -30.80 28.79 6.39
C ILE A 39 -31.42 27.54 5.78
N ALA A 40 -31.33 26.41 6.47
CA ALA A 40 -31.90 25.15 5.99
C ALA A 40 -33.41 25.25 5.78
N GLU A 41 -34.15 25.82 6.75
CA GLU A 41 -35.59 26.04 6.63
C GLU A 41 -35.96 27.06 5.55
N TRP A 42 -35.24 28.18 5.48
CA TRP A 42 -35.46 29.23 4.48
C TRP A 42 -35.30 28.70 3.05
N LEU A 43 -34.42 27.72 2.84
CA LEU A 43 -34.14 27.12 1.53
C LEU A 43 -34.80 25.75 1.30
N ASP A 44 -35.65 25.29 2.22
CA ASP A 44 -36.26 23.94 2.20
C ASP A 44 -35.22 22.81 2.02
N ILE A 45 -34.13 22.90 2.78
CA ILE A 45 -33.03 21.93 2.79
C ILE A 45 -33.20 20.96 3.96
N ASP A 46 -33.56 19.73 3.63
CA ASP A 46 -33.57 18.61 4.56
C ASP A 46 -32.32 17.76 4.32
N ILE A 47 -31.35 17.92 5.22
CA ILE A 47 -30.11 17.14 5.26
C ILE A 47 -30.22 15.95 6.20
N GLU A 48 -31.37 15.66 6.81
CA GLU A 48 -31.54 14.58 7.79
C GLU A 48 -32.17 13.33 7.17
N SER A 49 -32.80 13.48 6.00
CA SER A 49 -33.47 12.39 5.32
C SER A 49 -32.93 12.17 3.90
N ARG A 50 -32.95 10.91 3.47
CA ARG A 50 -32.64 10.56 2.07
C ARG A 50 -33.59 11.25 1.09
N ALA A 51 -34.84 11.49 1.49
CA ALA A 51 -35.83 12.18 0.66
C ALA A 51 -35.45 13.66 0.48
N GLY A 52 -34.95 14.29 1.55
CA GLY A 52 -34.40 15.64 1.55
C GLY A 52 -33.22 15.80 0.62
N PHE A 53 -32.21 14.91 0.70
CA PHE A 53 -31.12 14.89 -0.29
C PHE A 53 -31.62 14.77 -1.74
N LYS A 54 -32.65 13.94 -2.00
CA LYS A 54 -33.25 13.86 -3.34
C LYS A 54 -33.99 15.13 -3.77
N ARG A 55 -34.57 15.90 -2.84
CA ARG A 55 -35.14 17.23 -3.14
C ARG A 55 -34.01 18.20 -3.46
N LEU A 56 -32.94 18.21 -2.66
CA LEU A 56 -31.76 19.03 -2.88
C LEU A 56 -31.09 18.77 -4.24
N HIS A 57 -30.98 17.50 -4.67
CA HIS A 57 -30.50 17.17 -6.02
C HIS A 57 -31.31 17.83 -7.15
N ARG A 58 -32.64 17.95 -6.96
CA ARG A 58 -33.55 18.58 -7.93
C ARG A 58 -33.46 20.11 -7.92
N ASN A 59 -33.26 20.70 -6.75
CA ASN A 59 -33.24 22.15 -6.54
C ASN A 59 -31.82 22.74 -6.46
N PHE A 60 -30.79 21.94 -6.76
CA PHE A 60 -29.39 22.25 -6.49
C PHE A 60 -28.96 23.64 -6.99
N SER A 61 -29.24 23.96 -8.26
CA SER A 61 -28.79 25.22 -8.86
C SER A 61 -29.41 26.46 -8.18
N GLN A 62 -30.67 26.36 -7.74
CA GLN A 62 -31.36 27.43 -7.04
C GLN A 62 -30.76 27.63 -5.64
N VAL A 63 -30.60 26.54 -4.89
CA VAL A 63 -30.00 26.55 -3.55
C VAL A 63 -28.58 27.13 -3.61
N LEU A 64 -27.77 26.69 -4.57
CA LEU A 64 -26.37 27.10 -4.66
C LEU A 64 -26.19 28.54 -5.13
N ALA A 65 -27.11 29.07 -5.95
CA ALA A 65 -27.17 30.49 -6.26
C ALA A 65 -27.40 31.33 -4.99
N LYS A 66 -28.28 30.88 -4.09
CA LYS A 66 -28.53 31.54 -2.80
C LYS A 66 -27.37 31.41 -1.82
N PHE A 67 -26.69 30.27 -1.78
CA PHE A 67 -25.45 30.14 -1.01
C PHE A 67 -24.37 31.12 -1.49
N ARG A 68 -24.18 31.26 -2.81
CA ARG A 68 -23.23 32.24 -3.37
C ARG A 68 -23.61 33.68 -3.01
N GLU A 69 -24.89 34.00 -3.13
CA GLU A 69 -25.41 35.32 -2.77
C GLU A 69 -25.15 35.66 -1.28
N LEU A 70 -25.48 34.72 -0.38
CA LEU A 70 -25.21 34.85 1.06
C LEU A 70 -23.71 35.04 1.35
N TYR A 71 -22.87 34.17 0.77
CA TYR A 71 -21.43 34.21 0.99
C TYR A 71 -20.82 35.53 0.52
N THR A 72 -21.11 35.95 -0.70
CA THR A 72 -20.49 37.14 -1.30
C THR A 72 -20.93 38.43 -0.62
N LYS A 73 -22.23 38.56 -0.29
CA LYS A 73 -22.77 39.79 0.33
C LYS A 73 -22.40 39.93 1.80
N HIS A 74 -22.15 38.83 2.50
CA HIS A 74 -21.97 38.83 3.95
C HIS A 74 -20.69 38.14 4.40
N ARG A 75 -19.64 38.19 3.56
CA ARG A 75 -18.33 37.58 3.84
C ARG A 75 -17.68 37.97 5.17
N ASN A 76 -18.08 39.11 5.76
CA ASN A 76 -17.55 39.62 7.02
C ASN A 76 -18.43 39.25 8.24
N ASN A 77 -19.57 38.57 8.05
CA ASN A 77 -20.43 38.14 9.14
C ASN A 77 -20.08 36.69 9.52
N ASP A 78 -19.26 36.52 10.57
CA ASP A 78 -18.74 35.20 10.98
C ASP A 78 -19.83 34.21 11.36
N VAL A 79 -20.91 34.68 12.00
CA VAL A 79 -22.04 33.83 12.41
C VAL A 79 -22.72 33.26 11.17
N LEU A 80 -23.03 34.12 10.18
CA LEU A 80 -23.71 33.69 8.96
C LEU A 80 -22.80 32.82 8.08
N ILE A 81 -21.50 33.13 7.98
CA ILE A 81 -20.56 32.33 7.21
C ILE A 81 -20.34 30.97 7.87
N ASN A 82 -20.20 30.89 9.20
CA ASN A 82 -20.14 29.61 9.91
C ASN A 82 -21.39 28.77 9.67
N ALA A 83 -22.57 29.37 9.76
CA ALA A 83 -23.83 28.69 9.49
C ALA A 83 -23.87 28.11 8.07
N LEU A 84 -23.49 28.91 7.07
CA LEU A 84 -23.46 28.50 5.68
C LEU A 84 -22.46 27.37 5.41
N ILE A 85 -21.22 27.49 5.93
CA ILE A 85 -20.17 26.47 5.76
C ILE A 85 -20.53 25.18 6.49
N ALA A 86 -21.16 25.26 7.68
CA ALA A 86 -21.65 24.09 8.39
C ALA A 86 -22.73 23.34 7.60
N LEU A 87 -23.67 24.05 6.97
CA LEU A 87 -24.70 23.45 6.13
C LEU A 87 -24.10 22.79 4.88
N ILE A 88 -23.13 23.45 4.22
CA ILE A 88 -22.39 22.88 3.08
C ILE A 88 -21.65 21.60 3.47
N LYS A 89 -20.97 21.60 4.62
CA LYS A 89 -20.33 20.40 5.19
C LYS A 89 -21.34 19.25 5.32
N ASP A 90 -22.53 19.49 5.86
CA ASP A 90 -23.50 18.42 6.03
C ASP A 90 -24.05 17.89 4.69
N ILE A 91 -24.15 18.76 3.66
CA ILE A 91 -24.49 18.36 2.29
C ILE A 91 -23.43 17.40 1.70
N PHE A 92 -22.17 17.52 2.10
CA PHE A 92 -21.09 16.61 1.65
C PHE A 92 -21.25 15.16 2.10
N ALA A 93 -22.26 14.86 2.92
CA ALA A 93 -22.70 13.47 3.12
C ALA A 93 -23.10 12.76 1.83
N ASP A 94 -23.61 13.47 0.83
CA ASP A 94 -23.85 12.96 -0.51
C ASP A 94 -22.66 13.31 -1.41
N ALA A 95 -21.88 12.31 -1.80
CA ALA A 95 -20.67 12.50 -2.58
C ALA A 95 -20.93 13.17 -3.94
N VAL A 96 -22.12 12.94 -4.54
CA VAL A 96 -22.47 13.57 -5.83
C VAL A 96 -22.76 15.05 -5.64
N LEU A 97 -23.44 15.46 -4.57
CA LEU A 97 -23.66 16.88 -4.28
C LEU A 97 -22.35 17.58 -3.94
N ARG A 98 -21.46 16.91 -3.20
CA ARG A 98 -20.11 17.39 -2.92
C ARG A 98 -19.36 17.71 -4.21
N ASP A 99 -19.29 16.76 -5.14
CA ASP A 99 -18.57 16.94 -6.40
C ASP A 99 -19.17 18.09 -7.22
N ARG A 100 -20.50 18.25 -7.23
CA ARG A 100 -21.14 19.41 -7.88
C ARG A 100 -20.80 20.74 -7.19
N ILE A 101 -20.72 20.77 -5.86
CA ILE A 101 -20.32 21.96 -5.10
C ILE A 101 -18.85 22.31 -5.38
N TYR A 102 -18.00 21.29 -5.51
CA TYR A 102 -16.61 21.43 -5.93
C TYR A 102 -16.52 22.06 -7.33
N ASP A 103 -17.23 21.51 -8.32
CA ASP A 103 -17.27 22.02 -9.70
C ASP A 103 -17.77 23.48 -9.78
N ASP A 104 -18.65 23.89 -8.85
CA ASP A 104 -19.13 25.27 -8.72
C ASP A 104 -18.10 26.22 -8.04
N GLY A 105 -16.89 25.74 -7.74
CA GLY A 105 -15.76 26.53 -7.25
C GLY A 105 -15.81 26.87 -5.76
N TRP A 106 -16.42 26.02 -4.93
CA TRP A 106 -16.55 26.31 -3.49
C TRP A 106 -15.29 26.05 -2.67
N LEU A 107 -14.33 25.25 -3.16
CA LEU A 107 -13.10 24.97 -2.43
C LEU A 107 -12.34 26.24 -2.00
N PRO A 108 -12.01 27.20 -2.90
CA PRO A 108 -11.36 28.44 -2.50
C PRO A 108 -12.13 29.24 -1.43
N ARG A 109 -13.47 29.19 -1.45
CA ARG A 109 -14.31 29.86 -0.44
C ARG A 109 -14.16 29.19 0.92
N ILE A 110 -14.22 27.86 0.97
CA ILE A 110 -14.03 27.09 2.20
C ILE A 110 -12.61 27.30 2.76
N VAL A 111 -11.59 27.37 1.90
CA VAL A 111 -10.21 27.64 2.35
C VAL A 111 -10.08 29.07 2.90
N SER A 112 -10.69 30.07 2.26
CA SER A 112 -10.60 31.46 2.74
C SER A 112 -11.22 31.69 4.12
N VAL A 113 -12.15 30.86 4.57
CA VAL A 113 -12.70 30.97 5.93
C VAL A 113 -11.72 30.48 7.02
N LEU A 114 -10.63 29.80 6.65
CA LEU A 114 -9.59 29.40 7.60
C LEU A 114 -8.74 30.57 8.10
N GLU A 115 -8.67 31.66 7.32
CA GLU A 115 -7.91 32.88 7.64
C GLU A 115 -8.41 33.54 8.93
N ARG A 116 -9.70 33.39 9.24
CA ARG A 116 -10.35 34.01 10.41
C ARG A 116 -10.52 33.00 11.52
N ARG A 117 -10.08 33.36 12.72
CA ARG A 117 -10.05 32.45 13.89
C ARG A 117 -11.45 31.98 14.29
N GLU A 118 -12.45 32.84 14.15
CA GLU A 118 -13.86 32.63 14.49
C GLU A 118 -14.55 31.63 13.56
N THR A 119 -14.05 31.47 12.33
CA THR A 119 -14.65 30.56 11.33
C THR A 119 -13.82 29.32 11.02
N ARG A 120 -12.58 29.26 11.55
CA ARG A 120 -11.60 28.22 11.25
C ARG A 120 -12.05 26.81 11.62
N ASP A 121 -12.64 26.62 12.81
CA ASP A 121 -13.07 25.30 13.28
C ASP A 121 -14.15 24.69 12.35
N VAL A 122 -15.13 25.50 11.95
CA VAL A 122 -16.18 25.07 11.02
C VAL A 122 -15.60 24.84 9.62
N GLY A 123 -14.67 25.68 9.18
CA GLY A 123 -13.94 25.53 7.93
C GLY A 123 -13.17 24.21 7.83
N PHE A 124 -12.40 23.85 8.86
CA PHE A 124 -11.69 22.58 8.88
C PHE A 124 -12.63 21.37 8.89
N LYS A 125 -13.69 21.39 9.72
CA LYS A 125 -14.72 20.33 9.69
C LYS A 125 -15.35 20.16 8.32
N CYS A 126 -15.58 21.28 7.62
CA CYS A 126 -16.04 21.29 6.24
C CYS A 126 -15.04 20.61 5.30
N LEU A 127 -13.76 20.97 5.38
CA LEU A 127 -12.71 20.37 4.55
C LEU A 127 -12.49 18.88 4.84
N VAL A 128 -12.51 18.46 6.10
CA VAL A 128 -12.47 17.04 6.47
C VAL A 128 -13.59 16.30 5.75
N ARG A 129 -14.83 16.75 5.88
CA ARG A 129 -15.97 16.11 5.21
C ARG A 129 -15.86 16.15 3.69
N PHE A 130 -15.27 17.22 3.14
CA PHE A 130 -15.06 17.40 1.70
C PHE A 130 -14.12 16.32 1.14
N ILE A 131 -13.01 16.03 1.81
CA ILE A 131 -12.01 15.06 1.34
C ILE A 131 -12.31 13.61 1.75
N MET A 132 -13.17 13.37 2.76
CA MET A 132 -13.46 12.04 3.31
C MET A 132 -13.86 10.98 2.27
N HIS A 133 -14.64 11.36 1.25
CA HIS A 133 -15.08 10.42 0.21
C HIS A 133 -14.09 10.38 -0.96
N ARG A 134 -12.82 9.99 -0.71
CA ARG A 134 -11.70 9.73 -1.64
C ARG A 134 -11.87 10.27 -3.07
N SER A 135 -12.15 11.56 -3.23
CA SER A 135 -12.13 12.20 -4.55
C SER A 135 -10.69 12.57 -4.80
N SER A 136 -10.05 11.88 -5.74
CA SER A 136 -8.66 12.16 -6.12
C SER A 136 -8.50 13.64 -6.45
N ASP A 137 -9.44 14.20 -7.22
CA ASP A 137 -9.34 15.56 -7.75
C ASP A 137 -9.38 16.61 -6.63
N ILE A 138 -10.28 16.42 -5.65
CA ILE A 138 -10.36 17.31 -4.48
C ILE A 138 -9.10 17.17 -3.62
N CYS A 139 -8.63 15.94 -3.36
CA CYS A 139 -7.39 15.72 -2.60
C CYS A 139 -6.19 16.38 -3.29
N ILE A 140 -6.09 16.24 -4.62
CA ILE A 140 -5.05 16.83 -5.46
C ILE A 140 -5.13 18.35 -5.37
N GLU A 141 -6.31 18.95 -5.54
CA GLU A 141 -6.43 20.41 -5.52
C GLU A 141 -6.07 20.99 -4.14
N VAL A 142 -6.54 20.37 -3.05
CA VAL A 142 -6.16 20.77 -1.69
C VAL A 142 -4.65 20.65 -1.51
N CYS A 143 -4.05 19.53 -1.91
CA CYS A 143 -2.62 19.29 -1.72
C CYS A 143 -1.73 20.19 -2.60
N MET A 144 -2.13 20.47 -3.84
CA MET A 144 -1.29 21.15 -4.82
C MET A 144 -1.45 22.67 -4.82
N ASN A 145 -2.58 23.18 -4.30
CA ASN A 145 -2.91 24.61 -4.37
C ASN A 145 -3.24 25.26 -3.01
N TYR A 146 -3.67 24.49 -2.00
CA TYR A 146 -4.14 25.03 -0.72
C TYR A 146 -3.42 24.46 0.51
N PHE A 147 -2.40 23.61 0.31
CA PHE A 147 -1.71 22.95 1.42
C PHE A 147 -1.01 23.97 2.32
N GLY A 148 -0.43 25.03 1.73
CA GLY A 148 0.17 26.15 2.47
C GLY A 148 -0.83 26.86 3.39
N ASP A 149 -2.04 27.13 2.91
CA ASP A 149 -3.10 27.81 3.68
C ASP A 149 -3.58 26.96 4.86
N VAL A 150 -3.75 25.65 4.63
CA VAL A 150 -4.11 24.70 5.70
C VAL A 150 -2.99 24.62 6.74
N CYS A 151 -1.72 24.58 6.32
CA CYS A 151 -0.57 24.62 7.24
C CYS A 151 -0.52 25.92 8.03
N TYR A 152 -0.72 27.07 7.39
CA TYR A 152 -0.74 28.37 8.06
C TYR A 152 -1.82 28.43 9.15
N ALA A 153 -3.04 28.00 8.82
CA ALA A 153 -4.15 27.96 9.77
C ALA A 153 -3.92 26.93 10.91
N LEU A 154 -3.24 25.80 10.62
CA LEU A 154 -2.80 24.84 11.65
C LEU A 154 -1.77 25.48 12.60
N PHE A 155 -0.78 26.19 12.06
CA PHE A 155 0.28 26.83 12.84
C PHE A 155 -0.23 27.93 13.77
N ASP A 156 -1.32 28.60 13.40
CA ASP A 156 -1.99 29.60 14.23
C ASP A 156 -3.03 28.99 15.20
N SER A 157 -3.25 27.68 15.14
CA SER A 157 -4.18 26.98 16.02
C SER A 157 -3.45 26.38 17.22
N PRO A 158 -4.04 26.40 18.43
CA PRO A 158 -3.45 25.70 19.57
C PRO A 158 -3.27 24.21 19.26
N ILE A 159 -2.07 23.67 19.52
CA ILE A 159 -1.68 22.30 19.12
C ILE A 159 -2.63 21.21 19.62
N ALA A 160 -3.34 21.41 20.74
CA ALA A 160 -4.27 20.46 21.35
C ALA A 160 -5.75 20.72 20.98
N SER A 161 -6.03 21.69 20.12
CA SER A 161 -7.41 22.06 19.74
C SER A 161 -8.05 21.05 18.77
N PRO A 162 -9.39 20.97 18.72
CA PRO A 162 -10.10 20.22 17.67
C PRO A 162 -9.75 20.69 16.25
N ALA A 163 -9.63 22.02 16.05
CA ALA A 163 -9.20 22.59 14.78
C ALA A 163 -7.85 22.06 14.30
N ALA A 164 -6.87 21.87 15.21
CA ALA A 164 -5.59 21.26 14.86
C ALA A 164 -5.75 19.78 14.46
N THR A 165 -6.63 19.02 15.12
CA THR A 165 -6.97 17.65 14.72
C THR A 165 -7.52 17.61 13.30
N ASP A 166 -8.53 18.43 13.02
CA ASP A 166 -9.21 18.44 11.73
C ASP A 166 -8.27 18.92 10.61
N ALA A 167 -7.40 19.91 10.89
CA ALA A 167 -6.38 20.35 9.95
C ALA A 167 -5.38 19.23 9.60
N ILE A 168 -4.89 18.48 10.60
CA ILE A 168 -3.99 17.35 10.37
C ILE A 168 -4.68 16.26 9.54
N GLU A 169 -5.96 15.98 9.81
CA GLU A 169 -6.75 15.07 9.00
C GLU A 169 -6.88 15.56 7.54
N VAL A 170 -7.04 16.86 7.33
CA VAL A 170 -7.03 17.48 5.98
C VAL A 170 -5.70 17.26 5.27
N LEU A 171 -4.59 17.56 5.94
CA LEU A 171 -3.25 17.40 5.39
C LEU A 171 -2.95 15.93 5.07
N ALA A 172 -3.27 15.01 5.99
CA ALA A 172 -3.05 13.58 5.83
C ALA A 172 -3.82 13.01 4.62
N ASN A 173 -5.13 13.24 4.56
CA ASN A 173 -5.98 12.68 3.51
C ASN A 173 -5.69 13.30 2.13
N SER A 174 -5.33 14.59 2.07
CA SER A 174 -4.92 15.24 0.81
C SER A 174 -3.57 14.71 0.31
N LEU A 175 -2.59 14.49 1.19
CA LEU A 175 -1.30 13.88 0.85
C LEU A 175 -1.49 12.46 0.30
N ILE A 176 -2.19 11.58 1.02
CA ILE A 176 -2.43 10.19 0.61
C ILE A 176 -3.13 10.14 -0.73
N GLY A 177 -4.23 10.89 -0.88
CA GLY A 177 -5.02 10.92 -2.11
C GLY A 177 -4.20 11.39 -3.32
N THR A 178 -3.34 12.38 -3.11
CA THR A 178 -2.48 12.94 -4.17
C THR A 178 -1.34 12.00 -4.53
N MET A 179 -0.63 11.42 -3.54
CA MET A 179 0.48 10.50 -3.78
C MET A 179 0.06 9.22 -4.51
N ALA A 180 -1.21 8.82 -4.41
CA ALA A 180 -1.72 7.67 -5.14
C ALA A 180 -1.78 7.89 -6.67
N VAL A 181 -1.72 9.14 -7.15
CA VAL A 181 -1.94 9.50 -8.55
C VAL A 181 -0.80 10.37 -9.12
N HIS A 182 -0.21 11.24 -8.32
CA HIS A 182 0.82 12.19 -8.75
C HIS A 182 2.25 11.71 -8.48
N LYS A 183 3.17 12.24 -9.29
CA LYS A 183 4.61 12.07 -9.09
C LYS A 183 5.09 12.91 -7.91
N VAL A 184 6.00 12.36 -7.12
CA VAL A 184 6.65 13.02 -5.97
C VAL A 184 7.25 14.39 -6.36
N SER A 185 7.94 14.48 -7.50
CA SER A 185 8.57 15.72 -7.95
C SER A 185 7.59 16.87 -8.19
N SER A 186 6.37 16.56 -8.66
CA SER A 186 5.32 17.56 -8.86
C SER A 186 4.82 18.12 -7.54
N MET A 187 4.64 17.26 -6.53
CA MET A 187 4.20 17.68 -5.19
C MET A 187 5.24 18.56 -4.50
N VAL A 188 6.52 18.17 -4.57
CA VAL A 188 7.63 18.97 -4.00
C VAL A 188 7.67 20.36 -4.64
N ALA A 189 7.53 20.46 -5.97
CA ALA A 189 7.50 21.75 -6.66
C ALA A 189 6.30 22.63 -6.23
N ALA A 190 5.13 22.02 -6.02
CA ALA A 190 3.97 22.73 -5.51
C ALA A 190 4.19 23.25 -4.08
N PHE A 191 4.80 22.44 -3.20
CA PHE A 191 5.10 22.83 -1.82
C PHE A 191 6.11 23.97 -1.77
N THR A 192 7.12 23.95 -2.63
CA THR A 192 8.07 25.07 -2.78
C THR A 192 7.35 26.35 -3.23
N ARG A 193 6.45 26.27 -4.21
CA ARG A 193 5.68 27.43 -4.68
C ARG A 193 4.78 28.04 -3.60
N MET A 194 4.20 27.18 -2.75
CA MET A 194 3.34 27.60 -1.62
C MET A 194 4.13 27.98 -0.37
N ASN A 195 5.48 27.94 -0.40
CA ASN A 195 6.34 28.18 0.77
C ASN A 195 5.98 27.31 1.99
N VAL A 196 5.66 26.03 1.77
CA VAL A 196 5.30 25.10 2.86
C VAL A 196 6.51 24.88 3.77
N GLU A 197 6.37 25.23 5.06
CA GLU A 197 7.37 24.99 6.09
C GLU A 197 7.35 23.52 6.56
N VAL A 198 7.88 22.60 5.73
CA VAL A 198 7.80 21.14 5.95
C VAL A 198 8.40 20.71 7.28
N GLU A 199 9.55 21.27 7.68
CA GLU A 199 10.21 20.93 8.95
C GLU A 199 9.37 21.39 10.17
N ARG A 200 8.77 22.58 10.09
CA ARG A 200 7.87 23.10 11.12
C ARG A 200 6.62 22.23 11.25
N LEU A 201 6.04 21.81 10.12
CA LEU A 201 4.90 20.88 10.10
C LEU A 201 5.28 19.54 10.74
N LEU A 202 6.41 18.96 10.34
CA LEU A 202 6.90 17.69 10.88
C LEU A 202 7.09 17.78 12.40
N ASN A 203 7.79 18.81 12.89
CA ASN A 203 8.02 18.99 14.32
C ASN A 203 6.71 19.20 15.10
N LEU A 204 5.77 19.99 14.59
CA LEU A 204 4.47 20.18 15.23
C LEU A 204 3.71 18.85 15.37
N VAL A 205 3.66 18.04 14.30
CA VAL A 205 2.96 16.75 14.33
C VAL A 205 3.65 15.77 15.29
N LEU A 206 4.99 15.72 15.30
CA LEU A 206 5.76 14.90 16.24
C LEU A 206 5.56 15.36 17.70
N ASP A 207 5.55 16.67 17.97
CA ASP A 207 5.28 17.24 19.29
C ASP A 207 3.89 16.90 19.78
N ARG A 208 2.90 16.94 18.89
CA ARG A 208 1.53 16.55 19.22
C ARG A 208 1.46 15.06 19.58
N MET A 209 2.11 14.20 18.78
CA MET A 209 2.14 12.76 19.04
C MET A 209 2.90 12.40 20.32
N GLN A 210 4.01 13.08 20.61
CA GLN A 210 4.85 12.79 21.78
C GLN A 210 4.32 13.44 23.07
N GLY A 211 3.87 14.69 23.02
CA GLY A 211 3.52 15.49 24.21
C GLY A 211 2.03 15.55 24.55
N CYS A 212 1.15 15.71 23.56
CA CYS A 212 -0.29 15.91 23.81
C CYS A 212 -1.04 14.58 23.99
N LEU A 213 -0.69 13.58 23.19
CA LEU A 213 -1.29 12.24 23.27
C LEU A 213 -0.87 11.48 24.53
N ALA A 214 0.39 11.63 24.96
CA ALA A 214 0.95 10.86 26.08
C ALA A 214 0.26 11.11 27.43
N ASN A 215 -0.26 12.32 27.66
CA ASN A 215 -0.85 12.71 28.93
C ASN A 215 -2.36 12.42 29.03
N LYS A 216 -3.00 11.97 27.94
CA LYS A 216 -4.45 11.71 27.88
C LYS A 216 -4.80 10.45 27.08
N PRO A 217 -4.24 9.27 27.44
CA PRO A 217 -4.64 8.02 26.81
C PRO A 217 -6.15 7.79 27.01
N GLY A 218 -6.89 7.69 25.91
CA GLY A 218 -8.36 7.55 25.90
C GLY A 218 -9.15 8.82 25.57
N SER A 219 -8.48 9.95 25.33
CA SER A 219 -9.15 11.12 24.77
C SER A 219 -9.60 10.87 23.32
N SER A 220 -10.57 11.66 22.84
CA SER A 220 -10.96 11.64 21.42
C SER A 220 -9.79 11.91 20.47
N ILE A 221 -8.70 12.52 20.95
CA ILE A 221 -7.48 12.77 20.18
C ILE A 221 -6.73 11.46 19.88
N CYS A 222 -6.86 10.41 20.71
CA CYS A 222 -6.27 9.10 20.39
C CYS A 222 -6.92 8.47 19.15
N LEU A 223 -8.17 8.82 18.82
CA LEU A 223 -8.84 8.33 17.62
C LEU A 223 -8.21 8.90 16.34
N SER A 224 -7.69 10.13 16.40
CA SER A 224 -7.09 10.77 15.22
C SER A 224 -5.69 10.27 14.92
N THR A 225 -5.00 9.61 15.86
CA THR A 225 -3.56 9.27 15.80
C THR A 225 -3.09 8.67 14.48
N CYS A 226 -3.97 7.98 13.75
CA CYS A 226 -3.73 7.51 12.39
C CYS A 226 -3.37 8.66 11.43
N HIS A 227 -4.13 9.75 11.43
CA HIS A 227 -3.88 10.93 10.60
C HIS A 227 -2.57 11.62 10.98
N GLU A 228 -2.29 11.81 12.27
CA GLU A 228 -0.99 12.32 12.73
C GLU A 228 0.17 11.45 12.23
N LEU A 229 0.03 10.12 12.20
CA LEU A 229 1.06 9.22 11.69
C LEU A 229 1.19 9.27 10.15
N MET A 230 0.09 9.49 9.43
CA MET A 230 0.11 9.52 7.97
C MET A 230 0.87 10.73 7.40
N VAL A 231 0.84 11.88 8.08
CA VAL A 231 1.61 13.07 7.64
C VAL A 231 3.11 12.78 7.52
N PRO A 232 3.84 12.35 8.57
CA PRO A 232 5.27 12.06 8.45
C PRO A 232 5.58 10.91 7.49
N ILE A 233 4.70 9.91 7.36
CA ILE A 233 4.87 8.83 6.35
C ILE A 233 4.79 9.39 4.93
N CYS A 234 3.83 10.27 4.65
CA CYS A 234 3.75 10.90 3.34
C CYS A 234 4.94 11.83 3.09
N LEU A 235 5.32 12.62 4.10
CA LEU A 235 6.49 13.50 4.01
C LEU A 235 7.80 12.72 3.83
N SER A 236 7.91 11.46 4.28
CA SER A 236 9.15 10.68 4.14
C SER A 236 9.39 10.27 2.70
N ASN A 237 8.31 10.13 1.92
CA ASN A 237 8.38 9.90 0.48
C ASN A 237 8.71 11.19 -0.29
N LEU A 238 8.27 12.36 0.20
CA LEU A 238 8.53 13.64 -0.46
C LEU A 238 9.92 14.21 -0.13
N TYR A 239 10.36 14.06 1.12
CA TYR A 239 11.58 14.65 1.67
C TYR A 239 12.41 13.62 2.47
N PRO A 240 12.83 12.51 1.85
CA PRO A 240 13.47 11.39 2.57
C PRO A 240 14.72 11.82 3.33
N LYS A 241 15.56 12.71 2.77
CA LYS A 241 16.78 13.19 3.43
C LYS A 241 16.47 13.96 4.72
N LEU A 242 15.49 14.87 4.69
CA LEU A 242 15.09 15.66 5.85
C LEU A 242 14.59 14.73 6.98
N LEU A 243 13.74 13.76 6.64
CA LEU A 243 13.14 12.86 7.62
C LEU A 243 14.14 11.85 8.16
N PHE A 244 15.06 11.36 7.33
CA PHE A 244 16.11 10.45 7.79
C PHE A 244 17.10 11.14 8.74
N SER A 245 17.39 12.43 8.55
CA SER A 245 18.21 13.21 9.49
C SER A 245 17.51 13.54 10.80
N SER A 246 16.19 13.35 10.91
CA SER A 246 15.41 13.59 12.12
C SER A 246 15.34 12.34 13.00
N GLN A 247 16.14 12.31 14.06
CA GLN A 247 16.13 11.22 15.04
C GLN A 247 14.72 10.94 15.59
N ARG A 248 13.94 12.00 15.85
CA ARG A 248 12.56 11.89 16.35
C ARG A 248 11.64 11.19 15.36
N THR A 249 11.86 11.37 14.05
CA THR A 249 11.09 10.68 13.00
C THR A 249 11.40 9.18 12.99
N LEU A 250 12.70 8.83 13.03
CA LEU A 250 13.13 7.43 13.09
C LEU A 250 12.61 6.73 14.35
N GLN A 251 12.63 7.43 15.49
CA GLN A 251 12.03 6.96 16.74
C GLN A 251 10.51 6.81 16.62
N CYS A 252 9.79 7.79 16.05
CA CYS A 252 8.34 7.70 15.86
C CYS A 252 7.93 6.46 15.05
N PHE A 253 8.59 6.20 13.91
CA PHE A 253 8.29 5.00 13.12
C PHE A 253 8.70 3.70 13.83
N THR A 254 9.80 3.72 14.59
CA THR A 254 10.20 2.60 15.45
C THR A 254 9.18 2.36 16.56
N ALA A 255 8.54 3.41 17.09
CA ALA A 255 7.53 3.33 18.14
C ALA A 255 6.29 2.59 17.65
N CYS A 256 5.93 2.79 16.38
CA CYS A 256 4.83 2.09 15.74
C CYS A 256 4.99 0.57 15.81
N LEU A 257 6.24 0.05 15.76
CA LEU A 257 6.56 -1.38 15.89
C LEU A 257 6.23 -1.97 17.27
N ARG A 258 6.01 -1.12 18.27
CA ARG A 258 5.61 -1.50 19.63
C ARG A 258 4.09 -1.49 19.84
N SER A 259 3.31 -1.04 18.85
CA SER A 259 1.85 -1.09 18.91
C SER A 259 1.34 -2.54 19.02
N SER A 260 0.26 -2.77 19.77
CA SER A 260 -0.39 -4.09 19.83
C SER A 260 -1.06 -4.49 18.51
N TRP A 261 -1.26 -3.54 17.60
CA TRP A 261 -2.00 -3.73 16.35
C TRP A 261 -1.05 -3.90 15.18
N LEU A 262 -1.32 -4.87 14.32
CA LEU A 262 -0.46 -5.16 13.18
C LEU A 262 -0.49 -4.02 12.16
N ASN A 263 -1.63 -3.36 11.95
CA ASN A 263 -1.75 -2.28 10.97
C ASN A 263 -0.76 -1.14 11.24
N ILE A 264 -0.72 -0.64 12.48
CA ILE A 264 0.21 0.41 12.88
C ILE A 264 1.67 -0.06 12.75
N ARG A 265 1.97 -1.30 13.13
CA ARG A 265 3.33 -1.86 13.00
C ARG A 265 3.76 -1.96 11.53
N VAL A 266 2.87 -2.39 10.65
CA VAL A 266 3.13 -2.47 9.21
C VAL A 266 3.38 -1.08 8.63
N LEU A 267 2.59 -0.07 9.01
CA LEU A 267 2.80 1.31 8.56
C LEU A 267 4.16 1.86 8.97
N GLY A 268 4.56 1.66 10.23
CA GLY A 268 5.89 2.04 10.71
C GLY A 268 7.02 1.28 10.01
N MET A 269 6.87 -0.04 9.82
CA MET A 269 7.85 -0.87 9.11
C MET A 269 7.99 -0.43 7.65
N ARG A 270 6.88 -0.24 6.95
CA ARG A 270 6.85 0.21 5.56
C ARG A 270 7.53 1.57 5.42
N ALA A 271 7.18 2.53 6.27
CA ALA A 271 7.77 3.86 6.25
C ALA A 271 9.30 3.84 6.46
N LEU A 272 9.80 3.01 7.37
CA LEU A 272 11.24 2.83 7.56
C LEU A 272 11.90 2.14 6.37
N CYS A 273 11.30 1.07 5.82
CA CYS A 273 11.82 0.38 4.65
C CYS A 273 11.92 1.32 3.43
N ASP A 274 10.86 2.06 3.13
CA ASP A 274 10.81 2.99 2.00
C ASP A 274 11.80 4.15 2.21
N LEU A 275 11.83 4.75 3.40
CA LEU A 275 12.78 5.82 3.74
C LEU A 275 14.24 5.34 3.59
N CYS A 276 14.57 4.17 4.12
CA CYS A 276 15.91 3.60 4.00
C CYS A 276 16.23 3.20 2.55
N PHE A 277 15.24 2.80 1.75
CA PHE A 277 15.42 2.52 0.32
C PHE A 277 15.77 3.80 -0.46
N GLU A 278 15.10 4.92 -0.20
CA GLU A 278 15.42 6.20 -0.84
C GLU A 278 16.83 6.71 -0.48
N ILE A 279 17.31 6.42 0.74
CA ILE A 279 18.65 6.86 1.19
C ILE A 279 19.76 5.91 0.71
N ALA A 280 19.59 4.60 0.88
CA ALA A 280 20.61 3.58 0.57
C ALA A 280 20.58 3.12 -0.90
N GLY A 281 19.46 3.33 -1.58
CA GLY A 281 19.16 2.76 -2.88
C GLY A 281 18.78 1.28 -2.84
N PRO A 282 18.69 0.63 -4.02
CA PRO A 282 18.27 -0.75 -4.11
C PRO A 282 19.27 -1.69 -3.42
N THR A 283 18.69 -2.69 -2.75
CA THR A 283 19.44 -3.79 -2.15
C THR A 283 19.82 -4.78 -3.25
N ASN A 284 21.07 -4.69 -3.70
CA ASN A 284 21.66 -5.63 -4.64
C ASN A 284 22.51 -6.65 -3.87
N PRO A 285 22.17 -7.96 -3.93
CA PRO A 285 23.08 -8.97 -3.45
C PRO A 285 24.41 -8.85 -4.22
N PHE A 286 25.49 -9.24 -3.56
CA PHE A 286 26.77 -9.38 -4.24
C PHE A 286 26.67 -10.46 -5.33
N GLU A 287 27.25 -10.23 -6.50
CA GLU A 287 27.23 -11.19 -7.60
C GLU A 287 28.27 -12.30 -7.41
N SER A 288 27.95 -13.49 -7.91
CA SER A 288 28.88 -14.65 -7.91
C SER A 288 30.21 -14.35 -8.60
N THR A 289 30.21 -13.42 -9.56
CA THR A 289 31.41 -12.95 -10.28
C THR A 289 32.50 -12.46 -9.34
N HIS A 290 32.13 -11.83 -8.22
CA HIS A 290 33.12 -11.24 -7.35
C HIS A 290 33.69 -12.19 -6.26
N PHE A 291 33.35 -13.48 -6.27
CA PHE A 291 34.12 -14.47 -5.49
C PHE A 291 35.51 -14.75 -6.09
N LEU A 292 35.78 -14.38 -7.35
CA LEU A 292 37.05 -14.72 -8.01
C LEU A 292 38.28 -14.08 -7.38
N PRO A 293 38.35 -12.76 -7.16
CA PRO A 293 39.60 -12.14 -6.74
C PRO A 293 40.10 -12.61 -5.35
N PRO A 294 39.22 -12.83 -4.34
CA PRO A 294 39.64 -13.23 -2.99
C PRO A 294 40.19 -14.65 -2.84
N ILE A 295 39.84 -15.59 -3.72
CA ILE A 295 40.13 -17.02 -3.51
C ILE A 295 41.63 -17.31 -3.46
N PRO A 296 42.47 -16.80 -4.39
CA PRO A 296 43.92 -16.97 -4.32
C PRO A 296 44.56 -16.35 -3.07
N GLU A 297 43.96 -15.28 -2.53
CA GLU A 297 44.47 -14.54 -1.37
C GLU A 297 44.07 -15.17 -0.02
N GLY A 298 43.12 -16.11 -0.02
CA GLY A 298 42.58 -16.76 1.17
C GLY A 298 41.63 -15.87 2.00
N PHE A 299 40.67 -16.48 2.70
CA PHE A 299 39.71 -15.75 3.53
C PHE A 299 40.33 -15.24 4.84
N PRO A 300 39.86 -14.10 5.40
CA PRO A 300 40.23 -13.65 6.74
C PRO A 300 40.02 -14.77 7.80
N PRO A 301 40.82 -14.82 8.88
CA PRO A 301 40.77 -15.91 9.86
C PRO A 301 39.38 -16.18 10.44
N GLU A 302 38.58 -15.14 10.67
CA GLU A 302 37.23 -15.27 11.21
C GLU A 302 36.26 -15.92 10.21
N ILE A 303 36.42 -15.59 8.92
CA ILE A 303 35.66 -16.19 7.83
C ILE A 303 36.12 -17.64 7.61
N MET A 304 37.44 -17.89 7.69
CA MET A 304 38.01 -19.23 7.57
C MET A 304 37.56 -20.14 8.72
N ALA A 305 37.47 -19.62 9.95
CA ALA A 305 36.92 -20.37 11.08
C ALA A 305 35.46 -20.75 10.84
N ALA A 306 34.64 -19.82 10.34
CA ALA A 306 33.26 -20.11 9.95
C ALA A 306 33.19 -21.12 8.79
N HIS A 307 34.13 -21.06 7.84
CA HIS A 307 34.25 -22.01 6.73
C HIS A 307 34.53 -23.43 7.22
N VAL A 308 35.39 -23.59 8.22
CA VAL A 308 35.68 -24.89 8.86
C VAL A 308 34.48 -25.41 9.66
N GLU A 309 33.75 -24.53 10.35
CA GLU A 309 32.57 -24.91 11.15
C GLU A 309 31.39 -25.38 10.28
N TYR A 310 31.17 -24.76 9.12
CA TYR A 310 30.08 -25.13 8.20
C TYR A 310 30.42 -26.30 7.27
N GLY A 311 31.71 -26.55 7.02
CA GLY A 311 32.17 -27.56 6.08
C GLY A 311 32.60 -26.96 4.74
N THR A 312 33.80 -27.33 4.29
CA THR A 312 34.45 -26.70 3.13
C THR A 312 33.76 -26.98 1.79
N THR A 313 33.01 -28.08 1.68
CA THR A 313 32.32 -28.50 0.46
C THR A 313 30.93 -27.89 0.29
N GLU A 314 30.41 -27.21 1.32
CA GLU A 314 29.07 -26.61 1.27
C GLU A 314 29.10 -25.09 1.08
N PHE A 315 30.30 -24.49 1.08
CA PHE A 315 30.47 -23.04 0.96
C PHE A 315 30.15 -22.54 -0.46
N TYR A 316 29.35 -21.48 -0.57
CA TYR A 316 28.85 -21.03 -1.86
C TYR A 316 29.97 -20.59 -2.81
N GLY A 317 30.96 -19.85 -2.28
CA GLY A 317 32.11 -19.39 -3.04
C GLY A 317 32.95 -20.52 -3.61
N GLN A 318 33.14 -21.61 -2.86
CA GLN A 318 33.89 -22.78 -3.30
C GLN A 318 33.17 -23.52 -4.42
N VAL A 319 31.86 -23.79 -4.25
CA VAL A 319 31.03 -24.44 -5.29
C VAL A 319 31.04 -23.65 -6.60
N ASN A 320 30.98 -22.32 -6.52
CA ASN A 320 31.06 -21.47 -7.73
C ASN A 320 32.46 -21.46 -8.35
N PHE A 321 33.52 -21.60 -7.56
CA PHE A 321 34.87 -21.72 -8.08
C PHE A 321 35.07 -23.05 -8.82
N GLU A 322 34.67 -24.16 -8.21
CA GLU A 322 34.73 -25.48 -8.82
C GLU A 322 33.91 -25.55 -10.11
N SER A 323 32.73 -24.92 -10.13
CA SER A 323 31.91 -24.74 -11.33
C SER A 323 32.65 -24.02 -12.46
N ARG A 324 33.54 -23.07 -12.16
CA ARG A 324 34.32 -22.35 -13.17
C ARG A 324 35.44 -23.21 -13.73
N VAL A 325 36.13 -23.93 -12.85
CA VAL A 325 37.18 -24.88 -13.26
C VAL A 325 36.56 -25.91 -14.21
N TRP A 326 35.43 -26.51 -13.82
CA TRP A 326 34.67 -27.43 -14.66
C TRP A 326 34.28 -26.83 -16.02
N PHE A 327 33.79 -25.59 -16.06
CA PHE A 327 33.41 -24.97 -17.34
C PHE A 327 34.62 -24.68 -18.23
N GLY A 328 35.76 -24.30 -17.64
CA GLY A 328 37.03 -24.15 -18.36
C GLY A 328 37.48 -25.47 -18.97
N GLU A 329 37.49 -26.55 -18.19
CA GLU A 329 37.81 -27.90 -18.66
C GLU A 329 36.87 -28.37 -19.78
N LEU A 330 35.56 -28.09 -19.65
CA LEU A 330 34.57 -28.41 -20.68
C LEU A 330 34.84 -27.65 -21.99
N VAL A 331 35.20 -26.37 -21.89
CA VAL A 331 35.59 -25.52 -23.03
C VAL A 331 36.87 -26.04 -23.68
N ASP A 332 37.87 -26.39 -22.89
CA ASP A 332 39.15 -26.93 -23.37
C ASP A 332 38.94 -28.25 -24.12
N GLU A 333 38.12 -29.17 -23.58
CA GLU A 333 37.78 -30.45 -24.21
C GLU A 333 37.11 -30.27 -25.59
N HIS A 334 36.31 -29.22 -25.75
CA HIS A 334 35.55 -28.96 -26.98
C HIS A 334 36.20 -27.91 -27.89
N SER A 335 37.39 -27.42 -27.53
CA SER A 335 38.07 -26.34 -28.26
C SER A 335 38.44 -26.77 -29.68
N ASP A 336 39.05 -27.95 -29.85
CA ASP A 336 39.51 -28.46 -31.16
C ASP A 336 38.41 -29.01 -32.07
N ASN A 337 37.32 -29.53 -31.48
CA ASN A 337 36.22 -30.13 -32.22
C ASN A 337 34.89 -29.96 -31.47
N LEU A 338 34.23 -28.81 -31.68
CA LEU A 338 32.99 -28.46 -31.01
C LEU A 338 31.81 -29.37 -31.43
N ASP A 339 31.57 -30.42 -30.66
CA ASP A 339 30.31 -31.17 -30.70
C ASP A 339 29.22 -30.41 -29.93
N LEU A 340 28.40 -29.66 -30.67
CA LEU A 340 27.29 -28.88 -30.13
C LEU A 340 26.27 -29.70 -29.33
N PHE A 341 26.13 -31.00 -29.62
CA PHE A 341 25.21 -31.86 -28.87
C PHE A 341 25.77 -32.20 -27.50
N ASN A 342 26.99 -32.74 -27.44
CA ASN A 342 27.63 -33.12 -26.18
C ASN A 342 27.91 -31.90 -25.30
N PHE A 343 28.40 -30.80 -25.89
CA PHE A 343 28.55 -29.53 -25.20
C PHE A 343 27.21 -29.03 -24.63
N GLY A 344 26.15 -29.08 -25.44
CA GLY A 344 24.80 -28.70 -25.01
C GLY A 344 24.28 -29.53 -23.84
N MET A 345 24.46 -30.85 -23.86
CA MET A 345 24.08 -31.75 -22.77
C MET A 345 24.86 -31.46 -21.48
N ALA A 346 26.18 -31.30 -21.58
CA ALA A 346 27.05 -31.01 -20.45
C ALA A 346 26.69 -29.67 -19.79
N VAL A 347 26.50 -28.61 -20.60
CA VAL A 347 26.08 -27.30 -20.12
C VAL A 347 24.71 -27.36 -19.44
N ALA A 348 23.74 -28.06 -20.05
CA ALA A 348 22.41 -28.16 -19.49
C ALA A 348 22.41 -28.87 -18.12
N ASN A 349 23.20 -29.93 -17.96
CA ASN A 349 23.41 -30.58 -16.66
C ASN A 349 24.10 -29.64 -15.67
N GLY A 350 25.15 -28.91 -16.08
CA GLY A 350 25.79 -27.91 -15.25
C GLY A 350 24.83 -26.85 -14.71
N ILE A 351 23.87 -26.39 -15.53
CA ILE A 351 22.82 -25.42 -15.10
C ILE A 351 21.92 -25.98 -14.00
N LEU A 352 21.70 -27.30 -13.95
CA LEU A 352 20.89 -27.92 -12.91
C LEU A 352 21.66 -28.14 -11.61
N GLU A 353 22.98 -28.24 -11.67
CA GLU A 353 23.86 -28.52 -10.52
C GLU A 353 24.40 -27.26 -9.84
N VAL A 354 24.69 -26.19 -10.59
CA VAL A 354 25.29 -24.95 -10.07
C VAL A 354 24.63 -23.68 -10.65
N GLU A 355 24.64 -22.57 -9.89
CA GLU A 355 23.90 -21.36 -10.27
C GLU A 355 24.49 -20.64 -11.48
N HIS A 356 25.82 -20.62 -11.59
CA HIS A 356 26.55 -19.91 -12.65
C HIS A 356 27.54 -20.84 -13.36
N PRO A 357 27.06 -21.87 -14.07
CA PRO A 357 27.92 -22.83 -14.76
C PRO A 357 28.64 -22.22 -15.96
N ILE A 358 28.12 -21.14 -16.54
CA ILE A 358 28.59 -20.58 -17.81
C ILE A 358 29.17 -19.20 -17.57
N TRP A 359 30.31 -18.95 -18.19
CA TRP A 359 31.06 -17.70 -18.11
C TRP A 359 31.35 -17.16 -19.52
N PRO A 360 31.47 -15.83 -19.71
CA PRO A 360 31.74 -15.21 -21.00
C PRO A 360 33.21 -15.40 -21.40
N LEU A 361 33.64 -16.65 -21.59
CA LEU A 361 34.98 -16.97 -22.08
C LEU A 361 35.07 -16.63 -23.58
N PRO A 362 36.19 -16.03 -24.04
CA PRO A 362 36.43 -15.81 -25.46
C PRO A 362 36.35 -17.11 -26.26
N PHE A 363 35.79 -17.04 -27.47
CA PHE A 363 35.83 -18.16 -28.41
C PHE A 363 37.00 -17.98 -29.37
N GLU A 364 38.06 -18.80 -29.22
CA GLU A 364 39.34 -18.59 -29.93
C GLU A 364 39.30 -19.02 -31.40
N GLN A 365 38.52 -20.05 -31.74
CA GLN A 365 38.49 -20.65 -33.07
C GLN A 365 37.48 -20.00 -34.03
N LYS A 366 37.51 -18.68 -34.15
CA LYS A 366 36.60 -17.95 -35.04
C LYS A 366 36.85 -18.33 -36.51
N ASN A 367 35.87 -18.96 -37.13
CA ASN A 367 35.89 -19.29 -38.56
C ASN A 367 34.48 -19.11 -39.17
N ALA A 368 34.35 -19.27 -40.48
CA ALA A 368 33.07 -19.08 -41.17
C ALA A 368 31.97 -20.03 -40.69
N ALA A 369 32.32 -21.22 -40.17
CA ALA A 369 31.37 -22.19 -39.62
C ALA A 369 31.02 -21.93 -38.14
N GLN A 370 31.89 -21.24 -37.40
CA GLN A 370 31.76 -20.91 -35.98
C GLN A 370 32.05 -19.43 -35.73
N PRO A 371 31.13 -18.53 -36.11
CA PRO A 371 31.33 -17.08 -36.00
C PRO A 371 30.98 -16.55 -34.60
N PHE A 372 31.39 -17.26 -33.54
CA PHE A 372 31.05 -16.91 -32.16
C PHE A 372 32.07 -15.95 -31.56
N ASP A 373 31.62 -14.96 -30.79
CA ASP A 373 32.51 -14.08 -30.05
C ASP A 373 32.91 -14.68 -28.70
N THR A 374 31.96 -15.34 -28.05
CA THR A 374 32.11 -15.99 -26.75
C THR A 374 31.46 -17.37 -26.73
N TRP A 375 31.83 -18.18 -25.75
CA TRP A 375 31.17 -19.47 -25.52
C TRP A 375 29.69 -19.36 -25.14
N ILE A 376 29.22 -18.18 -24.69
CA ILE A 376 27.79 -17.91 -24.47
C ILE A 376 27.03 -17.86 -25.80
N ASP A 377 27.65 -17.37 -26.88
CA ASP A 377 27.03 -17.26 -28.20
C ASP A 377 26.81 -18.64 -28.86
N VAL A 378 27.48 -19.67 -28.34
CA VAL A 378 27.32 -21.06 -28.77
C VAL A 378 25.98 -21.65 -28.28
N LEU A 379 25.46 -21.18 -27.14
CA LEU A 379 24.31 -21.77 -26.46
C LEU A 379 23.04 -21.87 -27.32
N PRO A 380 22.62 -20.82 -28.07
CA PRO A 380 21.45 -20.93 -28.95
C PRO A 380 21.62 -21.98 -30.06
N HIS A 381 22.85 -22.22 -30.52
CA HIS A 381 23.16 -23.21 -31.54
C HIS A 381 23.14 -24.63 -30.95
N ALA A 382 23.74 -24.82 -29.78
CA ALA A 382 23.65 -26.07 -29.03
C ALA A 382 22.19 -26.45 -28.73
N ALA A 383 21.39 -25.49 -28.26
CA ALA A 383 19.95 -25.70 -28.03
C ALA A 383 19.19 -26.11 -29.31
N ARG A 384 19.56 -25.59 -30.48
CA ARG A 384 18.96 -26.01 -31.76
C ARG A 384 19.30 -27.45 -32.10
N VAL A 385 20.56 -27.85 -31.91
CA VAL A 385 21.01 -29.24 -32.12
C VAL A 385 20.31 -30.20 -31.17
N LEU A 386 20.22 -29.86 -29.88
CA LEU A 386 19.48 -30.64 -28.88
C LEU A 386 18.02 -30.85 -29.30
N ARG A 387 17.30 -29.81 -29.74
CA ARG A 387 15.91 -29.96 -30.25
C ARG A 387 15.84 -30.85 -31.48
N SER A 388 16.81 -30.79 -32.39
CA SER A 388 16.83 -31.64 -33.59
C SER A 388 16.98 -33.13 -33.26
N ARG A 389 17.54 -33.43 -32.08
CA ARG A 389 17.66 -34.80 -31.55
C ARG A 389 16.60 -35.13 -30.49
N SER A 390 15.53 -34.33 -30.38
CA SER A 390 14.42 -34.50 -29.44
C SER A 390 14.75 -34.34 -27.96
N GLU A 391 15.89 -33.73 -27.62
CA GLU A 391 16.27 -33.38 -26.25
C GLU A 391 15.67 -32.02 -25.84
N PHE A 392 14.33 -31.96 -25.76
CA PHE A 392 13.60 -30.69 -25.64
C PHE A 392 13.83 -29.95 -24.32
N ASP A 393 13.91 -30.67 -23.20
CA ASP A 393 14.11 -30.06 -21.88
C ASP A 393 15.52 -29.48 -21.77
N TYR A 394 16.55 -30.24 -22.13
CA TYR A 394 17.93 -29.74 -22.16
C TYR A 394 18.09 -28.54 -23.10
N ALA A 395 17.45 -28.57 -24.27
CA ALA A 395 17.46 -27.42 -25.17
C ALA A 395 16.82 -26.17 -24.56
N ASP A 396 15.68 -26.33 -23.89
CA ASP A 396 14.98 -25.21 -23.24
C ASP A 396 15.78 -24.70 -22.03
N ILE A 397 16.46 -25.56 -21.25
CA ILE A 397 17.38 -25.15 -20.17
C ILE A 397 18.47 -24.22 -20.69
N VAL A 398 19.19 -24.67 -21.73
CA VAL A 398 20.31 -23.93 -22.33
C VAL A 398 19.86 -22.58 -22.89
N GLU A 399 18.76 -22.57 -23.63
CA GLU A 399 18.26 -21.33 -24.23
C GLU A 399 17.69 -20.37 -23.20
N ILE A 400 16.95 -20.85 -22.19
CA ILE A 400 16.45 -19.99 -21.10
C ILE A 400 17.63 -19.36 -20.37
N LYS A 401 18.70 -20.10 -20.10
CA LYS A 401 19.91 -19.54 -19.45
C LYS A 401 20.56 -18.46 -20.32
N TYR A 402 20.67 -18.68 -21.63
CA TYR A 402 21.13 -17.66 -22.58
C TYR A 402 20.23 -16.42 -22.54
N LEU A 403 18.90 -16.58 -22.60
CA LEU A 403 17.93 -15.47 -22.55
C LEU A 403 18.03 -14.69 -21.24
N MET A 404 18.25 -15.37 -20.10
CA MET A 404 18.50 -14.72 -18.80
C MET A 404 19.80 -13.92 -18.81
N GLY A 405 20.89 -14.48 -19.34
CA GLY A 405 22.16 -13.76 -19.53
C GLY A 405 22.02 -12.53 -20.42
N ALA A 406 21.22 -12.62 -21.48
CA ALA A 406 20.87 -11.52 -22.36
C ALA A 406 19.81 -10.56 -21.78
N LYS A 407 19.42 -10.73 -20.50
CA LYS A 407 18.41 -9.92 -19.79
C LYS A 407 17.02 -9.92 -20.47
N GLN A 408 16.72 -10.93 -21.28
CA GLN A 408 15.41 -11.14 -21.92
C GLN A 408 14.47 -11.91 -20.98
N TRP A 409 14.29 -11.40 -19.76
CA TRP A 409 13.59 -12.07 -18.66
C TRP A 409 12.17 -12.52 -19.02
N LYS A 410 11.43 -11.68 -19.75
CA LYS A 410 10.06 -12.00 -20.18
C LYS A 410 10.04 -13.19 -21.14
N THR A 411 10.89 -13.19 -22.16
CA THR A 411 11.02 -14.29 -23.13
C THR A 411 11.46 -15.59 -22.44
N ALA A 412 12.42 -15.50 -21.51
CA ALA A 412 12.87 -16.61 -20.70
C ALA A 412 11.72 -17.22 -19.87
N SER A 413 10.94 -16.39 -19.19
CA SER A 413 9.78 -16.83 -18.39
C SER A 413 8.65 -17.42 -19.25
N ASP A 414 8.34 -16.82 -20.39
CA ASP A 414 7.34 -17.36 -21.32
C ASP A 414 7.73 -18.74 -21.85
N ARG A 415 9.03 -18.94 -22.08
CA ARG A 415 9.55 -20.24 -22.48
C ARG A 415 9.54 -21.25 -21.34
N ALA A 416 9.95 -20.84 -20.15
CA ALA A 416 9.89 -21.66 -18.94
C ALA A 416 8.46 -22.12 -18.62
N ARG A 417 7.45 -21.25 -18.80
CA ARG A 417 6.03 -21.62 -18.65
C ARG A 417 5.58 -22.70 -19.62
N LYS A 418 6.10 -22.70 -20.86
CA LYS A 418 5.80 -23.74 -21.85
C LYS A 418 6.49 -25.06 -21.46
N ALA A 419 7.76 -24.99 -21.05
CA ALA A 419 8.52 -26.15 -20.63
C ALA A 419 7.94 -26.81 -19.36
N ALA A 420 7.50 -26.01 -18.37
CA ALA A 420 6.88 -26.49 -17.14
C ALA A 420 5.56 -27.26 -17.36
N LYS A 421 4.86 -27.02 -18.48
CA LYS A 421 3.67 -27.81 -18.85
C LYS A 421 4.03 -29.21 -19.35
N ARG A 422 5.20 -29.34 -19.99
CA ARG A 422 5.71 -30.61 -20.51
C ARG A 422 6.37 -31.43 -19.40
N SER A 423 7.20 -30.77 -18.59
CA SER A 423 8.03 -31.41 -17.55
C SER A 423 7.90 -30.62 -16.24
N PRO A 424 6.82 -30.84 -15.47
CA PRO A 424 6.49 -30.03 -14.31
C PRO A 424 7.41 -30.23 -13.10
N ASP A 425 8.25 -31.27 -13.09
CA ASP A 425 9.14 -31.59 -11.96
C ASP A 425 10.53 -30.95 -12.07
N VAL A 426 10.83 -30.30 -13.20
CA VAL A 426 12.12 -29.62 -13.41
C VAL A 426 12.10 -28.25 -12.74
N VAL A 427 12.86 -28.13 -11.64
CA VAL A 427 12.90 -26.94 -10.79
C VAL A 427 13.33 -25.66 -11.53
N PHE A 428 14.21 -25.79 -12.53
CA PHE A 428 14.78 -24.65 -13.26
C PHE A 428 13.72 -23.78 -13.95
N TRP A 429 12.60 -24.37 -14.40
CA TRP A 429 11.51 -23.61 -15.00
C TRP A 429 10.93 -22.61 -14.02
N TYR A 430 10.66 -23.05 -12.80
CA TYR A 430 10.06 -22.21 -11.78
C TYR A 430 11.04 -21.15 -11.28
N TYR A 431 12.33 -21.48 -11.20
CA TYR A 431 13.37 -20.48 -10.96
C TYR A 431 13.35 -19.39 -12.03
N ALA A 432 13.38 -19.74 -13.32
CA ALA A 432 13.34 -18.77 -14.40
C ALA A 432 12.06 -17.91 -14.40
N ILE A 433 10.89 -18.51 -14.10
CA ILE A 433 9.62 -17.76 -13.96
C ILE A 433 9.71 -16.77 -12.79
N SER A 434 10.20 -17.20 -11.64
CA SER A 434 10.33 -16.37 -10.42
C SER A 434 11.29 -15.20 -10.56
N MET A 435 12.20 -15.24 -11.55
CA MET A 435 13.18 -14.17 -11.79
C MET A 435 12.61 -13.03 -12.64
N ALA A 436 11.47 -13.21 -13.32
CA ALA A 436 10.99 -12.28 -14.34
C ALA A 436 10.08 -11.16 -13.81
N THR A 437 9.45 -11.35 -12.66
CA THR A 437 8.54 -10.38 -12.02
C THR A 437 8.76 -10.40 -10.51
N ASP A 438 8.29 -9.38 -9.80
CA ASP A 438 8.28 -9.30 -8.33
C ASP A 438 6.83 -9.29 -7.81
N ASP A 439 5.98 -10.16 -8.36
CA ASP A 439 4.54 -10.21 -8.06
C ASP A 439 4.09 -11.58 -7.49
N ASP A 440 2.78 -11.75 -7.34
CA ASP A 440 2.17 -12.98 -6.84
C ASP A 440 2.52 -14.20 -7.71
N GLU A 441 2.78 -14.03 -9.00
CA GLU A 441 3.22 -15.14 -9.87
C GLU A 441 4.64 -15.59 -9.53
N ALA A 442 5.54 -14.64 -9.30
CA ALA A 442 6.92 -14.96 -8.93
C ALA A 442 7.00 -15.76 -7.63
N LEU A 443 6.21 -15.38 -6.61
CA LEU A 443 6.15 -16.13 -5.35
C LEU A 443 5.58 -17.55 -5.56
N ARG A 444 4.50 -17.69 -6.33
CA ARG A 444 3.89 -19.00 -6.62
C ARG A 444 4.85 -19.91 -7.37
N ALA A 445 5.53 -19.38 -8.38
CA ALA A 445 6.57 -20.12 -9.09
C ALA A 445 7.66 -20.56 -8.11
N ALA A 446 8.19 -19.66 -7.29
CA ALA A 446 9.25 -20.02 -6.35
C ALA A 446 8.83 -21.10 -5.34
N LYS A 447 7.60 -21.02 -4.80
CA LYS A 447 7.06 -22.04 -3.89
C LYS A 447 6.86 -23.39 -4.58
N ARG A 448 6.38 -23.39 -5.82
CA ARG A 448 6.24 -24.62 -6.61
C ARG A 448 7.59 -25.26 -6.95
N GLY A 449 8.59 -24.45 -7.27
CA GLY A 449 9.95 -24.93 -7.48
C GLY A 449 10.54 -25.60 -6.22
N LEU A 450 10.28 -25.05 -5.03
CA LEU A 450 10.71 -25.64 -3.75
C LEU A 450 10.02 -26.98 -3.42
N GLN A 451 8.91 -27.30 -4.09
CA GLN A 451 8.18 -28.57 -3.95
C GLN A 451 8.62 -29.62 -4.99
N CYS A 452 9.44 -29.24 -5.98
CA CYS A 452 9.93 -30.18 -6.99
C CYS A 452 10.84 -31.24 -6.35
N PRO A 453 10.79 -32.50 -6.81
CA PRO A 453 11.70 -33.54 -6.35
C PRO A 453 13.14 -33.22 -6.76
N ASN A 454 14.12 -33.74 -6.00
CA ASN A 454 15.55 -33.68 -6.34
C ASN A 454 16.10 -32.26 -6.61
N ILE A 455 15.57 -31.25 -5.92
CA ILE A 455 16.07 -29.88 -6.01
C ILE A 455 17.52 -29.80 -5.50
N SER A 456 18.44 -29.33 -6.37
CA SER A 456 19.82 -29.06 -6.01
C SER A 456 19.92 -27.95 -4.97
N GLN A 457 20.99 -27.95 -4.18
CA GLN A 457 21.14 -27.01 -3.06
C GLN A 457 21.14 -25.55 -3.53
N HIS A 458 21.79 -25.25 -4.66
CA HIS A 458 21.81 -23.88 -5.17
C HIS A 458 20.43 -23.41 -5.65
N MET A 459 19.64 -24.27 -6.32
CA MET A 459 18.26 -23.94 -6.72
C MET A 459 17.38 -23.71 -5.50
N ARG A 460 17.54 -24.55 -4.46
CA ARG A 460 16.83 -24.38 -3.18
C ARG A 460 17.14 -23.04 -2.55
N ILE A 461 18.42 -22.67 -2.50
CA ILE A 461 18.89 -21.37 -2.04
C ILE A 461 18.24 -20.26 -2.88
N ALA A 462 18.44 -20.23 -4.20
CA ALA A 462 17.96 -19.15 -5.04
C ALA A 462 16.42 -18.96 -4.96
N LEU A 463 15.67 -20.07 -4.91
CA LEU A 463 14.22 -20.04 -4.74
C LEU A 463 13.77 -19.58 -3.35
N LEU A 464 14.45 -19.99 -2.28
CA LEU A 464 14.17 -19.49 -0.91
C LEU A 464 14.42 -17.99 -0.81
N TYR A 465 15.48 -17.48 -1.44
CA TYR A 465 15.78 -16.05 -1.47
C TYR A 465 14.65 -15.29 -2.16
N ARG A 466 14.26 -15.74 -3.36
CA ARG A 466 13.16 -15.15 -4.12
C ARG A 466 11.84 -15.20 -3.36
N ALA A 467 11.44 -16.38 -2.90
CA ALA A 467 10.18 -16.55 -2.18
C ALA A 467 10.13 -15.69 -0.90
N SER A 468 11.23 -15.57 -0.15
CA SER A 468 11.27 -14.75 1.07
C SER A 468 11.14 -13.26 0.78
N ARG A 469 11.89 -12.75 -0.21
CA ARG A 469 11.90 -11.32 -0.57
C ARG A 469 10.56 -10.89 -1.18
N THR A 470 10.02 -11.67 -2.11
CA THR A 470 8.72 -11.37 -2.74
C THR A 470 7.59 -11.46 -1.71
N ALA A 471 7.58 -12.48 -0.85
CA ALA A 471 6.56 -12.57 0.20
C ALA A 471 6.64 -11.40 1.20
N TRP A 472 7.84 -10.90 1.52
CA TRP A 472 8.00 -9.70 2.37
C TRP A 472 7.41 -8.46 1.72
N ASP A 473 7.73 -8.19 0.44
CA ASP A 473 7.21 -7.01 -0.25
C ASP A 473 5.69 -7.07 -0.44
N LEU A 474 5.16 -8.25 -0.80
CA LEU A 474 3.71 -8.49 -0.88
C LEU A 474 3.03 -8.31 0.48
N THR A 475 3.65 -8.77 1.58
CA THR A 475 3.15 -8.55 2.94
C THR A 475 2.95 -7.07 3.22
N LEU A 476 4.01 -6.27 3.05
CA LEU A 476 3.94 -4.84 3.34
C LEU A 476 2.96 -4.14 2.39
N THR A 477 2.97 -4.49 1.10
CA THR A 477 2.07 -3.89 0.11
C THR A 477 0.60 -4.16 0.42
N LYS A 478 0.25 -5.40 0.73
CA LYS A 478 -1.14 -5.82 0.99
C LYS A 478 -1.63 -5.30 2.34
N LEU A 479 -0.82 -5.42 3.40
CA LEU A 479 -1.21 -4.95 4.73
C LEU A 479 -1.19 -3.43 4.88
N THR A 480 -0.37 -2.67 4.13
CA THR A 480 -0.42 -1.20 4.16
C THR A 480 -1.63 -0.64 3.41
N LYS A 481 -2.08 -1.30 2.34
CA LYS A 481 -3.20 -0.83 1.49
C LYS A 481 -4.57 -1.36 1.93
N GLY A 482 -4.60 -2.57 2.47
CA GLY A 482 -5.81 -3.27 2.85
C GLY A 482 -6.41 -2.72 4.14
N ASP A 483 -7.74 -2.56 4.14
CA ASP A 483 -8.49 -2.46 5.39
C ASP A 483 -8.49 -3.85 6.06
N PRO A 484 -8.40 -3.98 7.40
CA PRO A 484 -8.54 -5.27 8.08
C PRO A 484 -9.77 -6.11 7.70
N GLU A 485 -10.83 -5.49 7.17
CA GLU A 485 -12.01 -6.19 6.64
C GLU A 485 -11.87 -6.65 5.18
N ASP A 486 -10.89 -6.12 4.44
CA ASP A 486 -10.65 -6.41 3.02
C ASP A 486 -9.95 -7.79 2.86
N PRO A 487 -10.36 -8.62 1.88
CA PRO A 487 -9.65 -9.87 1.56
C PRO A 487 -8.14 -9.71 1.35
N SER A 488 -7.68 -8.56 0.83
CA SER A 488 -6.26 -8.29 0.66
C SER A 488 -5.49 -8.26 1.99
N TRP A 489 -6.15 -7.98 3.12
CA TRP A 489 -5.54 -8.11 4.44
C TRP A 489 -5.20 -9.57 4.77
N ASP A 490 -6.12 -10.50 4.51
CA ASP A 490 -5.91 -11.93 4.74
C ASP A 490 -4.78 -12.46 3.86
N GLU A 491 -4.70 -12.02 2.61
CA GLU A 491 -3.56 -12.32 1.71
C GLU A 491 -2.24 -11.82 2.31
N GLY A 492 -2.22 -10.58 2.83
CA GLY A 492 -1.05 -10.01 3.49
C GLY A 492 -0.58 -10.82 4.71
N LEU A 493 -1.52 -11.31 5.52
CA LEU A 493 -1.21 -12.21 6.65
C LEU A 493 -0.62 -13.54 6.18
N ALA A 494 -1.17 -14.12 5.11
CA ALA A 494 -0.67 -15.36 4.51
C ALA A 494 0.74 -15.18 3.93
N TYR A 495 1.00 -14.07 3.22
CA TYR A 495 2.35 -13.75 2.76
C TYR A 495 3.35 -13.56 3.92
N LEU A 496 2.93 -12.96 5.03
CA LEU A 496 3.80 -12.83 6.21
C LEU A 496 4.17 -14.20 6.78
N ALA A 497 3.22 -15.13 6.86
CA ALA A 497 3.45 -16.49 7.32
C ALA A 497 4.42 -17.25 6.39
N VAL A 498 4.21 -17.19 5.07
CA VAL A 498 5.09 -17.78 4.06
C VAL A 498 6.50 -17.18 4.15
N CYS A 499 6.61 -15.86 4.27
CA CYS A 499 7.87 -15.15 4.42
C CYS A 499 8.64 -15.69 5.63
N GLN A 500 8.00 -15.81 6.80
CA GLN A 500 8.65 -16.29 8.01
C GLN A 500 9.09 -17.75 7.93
N GLN A 501 8.27 -18.62 7.32
CA GLN A 501 8.66 -20.01 7.12
C GLN A 501 9.91 -20.10 6.25
N ASN A 502 9.92 -19.42 5.10
CA ASN A 502 11.05 -19.45 4.18
C ASN A 502 12.32 -18.84 4.81
N LEU A 503 12.19 -17.74 5.58
CA LEU A 503 13.32 -17.10 6.26
C LEU A 503 13.93 -17.97 7.36
N LYS A 504 13.12 -18.74 8.08
CA LYS A 504 13.62 -19.73 9.06
C LYS A 504 14.37 -20.86 8.38
N THR A 505 13.79 -21.42 7.30
CA THR A 505 14.48 -22.44 6.51
C THR A 505 15.80 -21.91 5.95
N ALA A 506 15.83 -20.68 5.40
CA ALA A 506 17.06 -20.06 4.92
C ALA A 506 18.09 -19.89 6.05
N TYR A 507 17.68 -19.47 7.24
CA TYR A 507 18.57 -19.35 8.40
C TYR A 507 19.27 -20.66 8.78
N GLU A 508 18.57 -21.80 8.60
CA GLU A 508 19.06 -23.14 8.91
C GLU A 508 19.96 -23.71 7.80
N VAL A 509 19.60 -23.51 6.52
CA VAL A 509 20.25 -24.22 5.40
C VAL A 509 21.30 -23.40 4.64
N TYR A 510 21.35 -22.06 4.82
CA TYR A 510 22.27 -21.23 4.04
C TYR A 510 23.68 -21.21 4.63
N PRO A 511 24.70 -21.43 3.79
CA PRO A 511 26.08 -21.07 4.09
C PRO A 511 26.21 -19.56 4.37
N PRO A 512 27.04 -19.14 5.35
CA PRO A 512 27.21 -17.73 5.72
C PRO A 512 27.64 -16.77 4.61
N ASP A 513 28.29 -17.28 3.56
CA ASP A 513 28.79 -16.51 2.42
C ASP A 513 27.83 -16.44 1.22
N THR A 514 26.69 -17.12 1.31
CA THR A 514 25.71 -17.17 0.22
C THR A 514 25.26 -15.74 -0.15
N PRO A 515 25.34 -15.35 -1.44
CA PRO A 515 24.81 -14.09 -1.93
C PRO A 515 23.40 -13.80 -1.45
N GLY A 516 23.23 -12.62 -0.86
CA GLY A 516 21.94 -12.17 -0.37
C GLY A 516 21.49 -12.79 0.96
N PHE A 517 22.25 -13.72 1.57
CA PHE A 517 21.93 -14.19 2.92
C PHE A 517 21.93 -13.05 3.94
N ASP A 518 22.84 -12.09 3.76
CA ASP A 518 22.89 -10.84 4.49
C ASP A 518 21.52 -10.14 4.57
N ILE A 519 20.80 -10.14 3.45
CA ILE A 519 19.47 -9.54 3.31
C ILE A 519 18.44 -10.39 4.04
N LEU A 520 18.44 -11.71 3.81
CA LEU A 520 17.45 -12.62 4.39
C LEU A 520 17.53 -12.65 5.92
N ILE A 521 18.73 -12.71 6.51
CA ILE A 521 18.83 -12.75 7.97
C ILE A 521 18.36 -11.45 8.62
N LYS A 522 18.51 -10.31 7.93
CA LYS A 522 17.95 -9.02 8.36
C LYS A 522 16.43 -9.01 8.23
N LEU A 523 15.88 -9.52 7.13
CA LEU A 523 14.43 -9.71 6.99
C LEU A 523 13.86 -10.66 8.05
N LEU A 524 14.62 -11.68 8.50
CA LEU A 524 14.21 -12.53 9.61
C LEU A 524 14.10 -11.74 10.92
N ILE A 525 15.05 -10.84 11.20
CA ILE A 525 14.97 -9.96 12.37
C ILE A 525 13.76 -9.02 12.24
N LEU A 526 13.63 -8.34 11.10
CA LEU A 526 12.54 -7.39 10.84
C LEU A 526 11.16 -8.05 10.91
N SER A 527 10.99 -9.25 10.34
CA SER A 527 9.74 -10.01 10.37
C SER A 527 9.38 -10.49 11.78
N ASN A 528 10.38 -10.82 12.62
CA ASN A 528 10.13 -11.13 14.03
C ASN A 528 9.68 -9.89 14.80
N ILE A 529 10.31 -8.74 14.59
CA ILE A 529 9.91 -7.47 15.21
C ILE A 529 8.50 -7.10 14.76
N LEU A 530 8.22 -7.15 13.46
CA LEU A 530 6.90 -6.85 12.90
C LEU A 530 5.81 -7.75 13.49
N ARG A 531 6.02 -9.08 13.50
CA ARG A 531 4.98 -10.02 13.96
C ARG A 531 4.78 -10.01 15.47
N GLN A 532 5.84 -9.97 16.25
CA GLN A 532 5.73 -10.09 17.71
C GLN A 532 5.45 -8.74 18.38
N GLY A 533 5.91 -7.63 17.77
CA GLY A 533 5.66 -6.28 18.24
C GLY A 533 5.92 -6.13 19.74
N PRO A 534 4.94 -5.74 20.57
CA PRO A 534 5.12 -5.54 22.01
C PRO A 534 5.49 -6.79 22.80
N GLN A 535 5.24 -8.00 22.27
CA GLN A 535 5.59 -9.26 22.94
C GLN A 535 7.11 -9.48 23.01
N LEU A 536 7.87 -8.88 22.09
CA LEU A 536 9.32 -8.87 22.20
C LEU A 536 9.74 -7.84 23.27
N PRO A 537 10.70 -8.17 24.15
CA PRO A 537 11.26 -7.16 25.03
C PRO A 537 12.05 -6.12 24.20
N PRO A 538 12.07 -4.83 24.62
CA PRO A 538 12.75 -3.76 23.86
C PRO A 538 14.26 -3.98 23.64
N ASP A 539 14.90 -4.76 24.52
CA ASP A 539 16.32 -5.14 24.41
C ASP A 539 16.58 -6.29 23.42
N LEU A 540 15.52 -6.79 22.77
CA LEU A 540 15.55 -7.87 21.79
C LEU A 540 16.30 -9.12 22.29
N ARG A 541 16.28 -9.40 23.61
CA ARG A 541 16.93 -10.58 24.20
C ARG A 541 16.70 -11.89 23.43
N PRO A 542 15.46 -12.23 23.01
CA PRO A 542 15.19 -13.44 22.24
C PRO A 542 15.87 -13.49 20.86
N LEU A 543 16.19 -12.34 20.27
CA LEU A 543 16.80 -12.24 18.94
C LEU A 543 18.33 -12.14 18.97
N LYS A 544 18.97 -12.11 20.16
CA LYS A 544 20.43 -12.03 20.30
C LYS A 544 21.20 -13.08 19.47
N PRO A 545 20.80 -14.36 19.42
CA PRO A 545 21.49 -15.35 18.58
C PRO A 545 21.44 -15.00 17.09
N ILE A 546 20.27 -14.55 16.60
CA ILE A 546 20.07 -14.14 15.20
C ILE A 546 20.89 -12.88 14.89
N LEU A 547 20.90 -11.90 15.80
CA LEU A 547 21.71 -10.67 15.68
C LEU A 547 23.22 -10.98 15.62
N LYS A 548 23.71 -11.92 16.43
CA LYS A 548 25.11 -12.36 16.39
C LYS A 548 25.47 -12.98 15.04
N LYS A 549 24.63 -13.91 14.53
CA LYS A 549 24.84 -14.52 13.20
C LYS A 549 24.73 -13.48 12.08
N ALA A 550 23.80 -12.54 12.16
CA ALA A 550 23.65 -11.47 11.17
C ALA A 550 24.88 -10.56 11.11
N ARG A 551 25.52 -10.28 12.25
CA ARG A 551 26.78 -9.52 12.30
C ARG A 551 27.91 -10.27 11.60
N LEU A 552 28.06 -11.56 11.84
CA LEU A 552 29.07 -12.39 11.17
C LEU A 552 28.86 -12.40 9.65
N ILE A 553 27.63 -12.64 9.18
CA ILE A 553 27.30 -12.61 7.75
C ILE A 553 27.59 -11.24 7.13
N SER A 554 27.27 -10.15 7.85
CA SER A 554 27.57 -8.79 7.36
C SER A 554 29.07 -8.55 7.23
N GLN A 555 29.88 -9.07 8.16
CA GLN A 555 31.35 -8.98 8.09
C GLN A 555 31.91 -9.77 6.89
N ILE A 556 31.32 -10.93 6.59
CA ILE A 556 31.66 -11.73 5.41
C ILE A 556 31.31 -10.95 4.14
N ASP A 557 30.07 -10.47 4.01
CA ASP A 557 29.62 -9.69 2.84
C ASP A 557 30.46 -8.42 2.63
N ASP A 558 30.71 -7.65 3.70
CA ASP A 558 31.53 -6.43 3.65
C ASP A 558 32.98 -6.74 3.23
N GLY A 559 33.58 -7.78 3.83
CA GLY A 559 34.95 -8.20 3.51
C GLY A 559 35.10 -8.64 2.05
N MET A 560 34.12 -9.39 1.52
CA MET A 560 34.10 -9.81 0.13
C MET A 560 33.95 -8.63 -0.83
N ARG A 561 33.06 -7.68 -0.52
CA ARG A 561 32.88 -6.46 -1.33
C ARG A 561 34.17 -5.65 -1.43
N VAL A 562 34.83 -5.38 -0.30
CA VAL A 562 36.05 -4.56 -0.23
C VAL A 562 37.14 -5.15 -1.14
N ARG A 563 37.34 -6.46 -1.11
CA ARG A 563 38.34 -7.15 -1.96
C ARG A 563 38.03 -7.07 -3.46
N CYS A 564 36.78 -6.83 -3.82
CA CYS A 564 36.37 -6.68 -5.21
C CYS A 564 36.46 -5.23 -5.70
N GLY A 565 37.05 -4.34 -4.90
CA GLY A 565 37.05 -2.90 -5.17
C GLY A 565 35.67 -2.27 -5.05
N ILE A 566 34.71 -2.97 -4.46
CA ILE A 566 33.35 -2.48 -4.22
C ILE A 566 33.33 -1.98 -2.77
N GLY A 567 33.14 -0.68 -2.57
CA GLY A 567 32.97 -0.13 -1.23
C GLY A 567 31.81 -0.84 -0.50
N PRO A 568 31.86 -1.00 0.85
CA PRO A 568 30.77 -1.59 1.61
C PRO A 568 29.51 -0.75 1.38
N LYS A 569 28.62 -1.24 0.52
CA LYS A 569 27.38 -0.55 0.21
C LYS A 569 26.36 -0.94 1.26
N TYR A 570 26.05 0.03 2.10
CA TYR A 570 25.01 -0.11 3.09
C TYR A 570 23.67 -0.26 2.37
N ASN A 571 23.08 -1.46 2.38
CA ASN A 571 21.82 -1.73 1.70
C ASN A 571 20.61 -1.29 2.56
N SER A 572 19.46 -1.05 1.92
CA SER A 572 18.28 -0.52 2.61
C SER A 572 17.75 -1.44 3.71
N THR A 573 17.88 -2.76 3.54
CA THR A 573 17.45 -3.75 4.55
C THR A 573 18.35 -3.68 5.80
N ARG A 574 19.66 -3.52 5.62
CA ARG A 574 20.64 -3.29 6.69
C ARG A 574 20.34 -2.01 7.44
N MET A 575 20.16 -0.92 6.70
CA MET A 575 19.81 0.38 7.27
C MET A 575 18.53 0.32 8.10
N THR A 576 17.47 -0.28 7.55
CA THR A 576 16.20 -0.44 8.26
C THR A 576 16.39 -1.19 9.58
N LYS A 577 17.13 -2.32 9.56
CA LYS A 577 17.39 -3.13 10.76
C LYS A 577 18.26 -2.38 11.77
N ASP A 578 19.28 -1.64 11.33
CA ASP A 578 20.16 -0.88 12.23
C ASP A 578 19.39 0.25 12.91
N VAL A 579 18.66 1.07 12.13
CA VAL A 579 17.79 2.13 12.66
C VAL A 579 16.82 1.59 13.71
N ILE A 580 16.12 0.49 13.43
CA ILE A 580 15.16 -0.08 14.39
C ILE A 580 15.88 -0.56 15.65
N VAL A 581 16.94 -1.36 15.52
CA VAL A 581 17.64 -1.95 16.68
C VAL A 581 18.24 -0.87 17.58
N GLU A 582 18.81 0.17 16.99
CA GLU A 582 19.41 1.30 17.72
C GLU A 582 18.37 2.14 18.46
N ASN A 583 17.16 2.28 17.91
CA ASN A 583 16.13 3.14 18.47
C ASN A 583 15.11 2.42 19.36
N LEU A 584 14.97 1.10 19.27
CA LEU A 584 13.82 0.37 19.85
C LEU A 584 13.71 0.54 21.37
N LEU A 585 14.84 0.48 22.08
CA LEU A 585 14.86 0.59 23.54
C LEU A 585 14.43 1.99 23.99
N THR A 586 15.15 3.03 23.54
CA THR A 586 14.87 4.44 23.86
C THR A 586 13.44 4.81 23.49
N THR A 587 13.00 4.42 22.30
CA THR A 587 11.67 4.70 21.80
C THR A 587 10.56 4.04 22.62
N SER A 588 10.77 2.81 23.11
CA SER A 588 9.79 2.13 23.96
C SER A 588 9.52 2.88 25.27
N ILE A 589 10.44 3.75 25.70
CA ILE A 589 10.32 4.58 26.89
C ILE A 589 9.76 5.95 26.50
N ASP A 590 10.47 6.67 25.62
CA ASP A 590 10.20 8.08 25.31
C ASP A 590 8.91 8.30 24.52
N TRP A 591 8.45 7.26 23.80
CA TRP A 591 7.21 7.29 23.00
C TRP A 591 6.11 6.41 23.59
N ASN A 592 6.22 5.97 24.86
CA ASN A 592 5.24 5.09 25.48
C ASN A 592 3.81 5.65 25.42
N GLY A 593 3.64 6.96 25.64
CA GLY A 593 2.34 7.61 25.55
C GLY A 593 1.73 7.57 24.15
N PHE A 594 2.55 7.79 23.11
CA PHE A 594 2.13 7.59 21.72
C PHE A 594 1.76 6.12 21.46
N ILE A 595 2.58 5.17 21.89
CA ILE A 595 2.33 3.72 21.73
C ILE A 595 0.97 3.36 22.33
N GLN A 596 0.64 3.85 23.53
CA GLN A 596 -0.67 3.64 24.15
C GLN A 596 -1.82 4.25 23.33
N CYS A 597 -1.62 5.42 22.72
CA CYS A 597 -2.62 6.04 21.85
C CYS A 597 -2.87 5.24 20.58
N THR A 598 -1.82 4.66 19.97
CA THR A 598 -2.01 3.78 18.81
C THR A 598 -2.94 2.60 19.12
N ASN A 599 -2.95 2.12 20.38
CA ASN A 599 -3.82 1.02 20.80
C ASN A 599 -5.30 1.39 20.92
N SER A 600 -5.61 2.68 20.90
CA SER A 600 -6.97 3.25 20.96
C SER A 600 -7.35 3.99 19.67
N SER A 601 -6.58 3.82 18.61
CA SER A 601 -6.81 4.47 17.31
C SER A 601 -7.94 3.82 16.51
N THR A 602 -8.45 4.51 15.49
CA THR A 602 -9.47 3.94 14.58
C THR A 602 -8.99 2.67 13.88
N PHE A 603 -7.70 2.58 13.53
CA PHE A 603 -7.11 1.36 12.96
C PHE A 603 -7.13 0.19 13.95
N ALA A 604 -6.84 0.45 15.22
CA ALA A 604 -6.92 -0.54 16.27
C ALA A 604 -8.34 -1.08 16.47
N PHE A 605 -9.36 -0.21 16.39
CA PHE A 605 -10.76 -0.63 16.45
C PHE A 605 -11.14 -1.50 15.24
N SER A 606 -10.76 -1.08 14.03
CA SER A 606 -11.08 -1.80 12.79
C SER A 606 -10.45 -3.20 12.78
N GLU A 607 -9.17 -3.32 13.18
CA GLU A 607 -8.49 -4.62 13.27
C GLU A 607 -9.11 -5.53 14.34
N ARG A 608 -9.54 -4.96 15.47
CA ARG A 608 -10.24 -5.71 16.54
C ARG A 608 -11.59 -6.22 16.09
N ASP A 609 -12.36 -5.39 15.39
CA ASP A 609 -13.71 -5.73 14.93
C ASP A 609 -13.67 -6.78 13.82
N ALA A 610 -12.65 -6.74 12.95
CA ALA A 610 -12.42 -7.74 11.92
C ALA A 610 -12.11 -9.14 12.50
N LYS A 611 -11.63 -9.24 13.74
CA LYS A 611 -11.35 -10.50 14.49
C LYS A 611 -10.54 -11.52 13.66
N LYS A 612 -9.60 -11.03 12.84
CA LYS A 612 -8.79 -11.87 11.97
C LYS A 612 -7.80 -12.70 12.80
N THR A 613 -7.71 -13.98 12.48
CA THR A 613 -6.73 -14.91 13.07
C THR A 613 -5.54 -15.10 12.14
N ALA A 614 -4.50 -15.78 12.63
CA ALA A 614 -3.46 -16.27 11.75
C ALA A 614 -4.07 -17.16 10.65
N PRO A 615 -3.56 -17.07 9.41
CA PRO A 615 -4.06 -17.88 8.30
C PRO A 615 -3.76 -19.37 8.54
N THR A 616 -4.66 -20.24 8.10
CA THR A 616 -4.45 -21.69 8.16
C THR A 616 -3.54 -22.17 7.02
N VAL A 617 -3.08 -23.41 7.11
CA VAL A 617 -2.24 -24.03 6.06
C VAL A 617 -3.01 -24.07 4.74
N GLU A 618 -4.29 -24.44 4.78
CA GLU A 618 -5.16 -24.52 3.60
C GLU A 618 -5.34 -23.15 2.92
N GLN A 619 -5.52 -22.08 3.71
CA GLN A 619 -5.63 -20.72 3.17
C GLN A 619 -4.34 -20.27 2.46
N ILE A 620 -3.18 -20.66 2.99
CA ILE A 620 -1.90 -20.39 2.36
C ILE A 620 -1.77 -21.20 1.06
N GLU A 621 -2.19 -22.47 1.05
CA GLU A 621 -2.17 -23.33 -0.14
C GLU A 621 -3.11 -22.80 -1.24
N ASP A 622 -4.33 -22.39 -0.88
CA ASP A 622 -5.29 -21.77 -1.80
C ASP A 622 -4.70 -20.50 -2.45
N LEU A 623 -4.09 -19.63 -1.64
CA LEU A 623 -3.42 -18.42 -2.13
C LEU A 623 -2.30 -18.77 -3.12
N LEU A 624 -1.46 -19.75 -2.77
CA LEU A 624 -0.30 -20.15 -3.58
C LEU A 624 -0.70 -20.95 -4.83
N SER A 625 -1.85 -21.61 -4.84
CA SER A 625 -2.38 -22.26 -6.03
C SER A 625 -2.98 -21.27 -7.03
N GLY A 626 -3.23 -20.03 -6.61
CA GLY A 626 -3.90 -19.01 -7.42
C GLY A 626 -5.40 -19.24 -7.57
N VAL A 627 -5.99 -20.13 -6.74
CA VAL A 627 -7.43 -20.18 -6.54
C VAL A 627 -7.81 -18.84 -5.93
N GLN A 628 -8.59 -18.01 -6.64
CA GLN A 628 -9.05 -16.74 -6.09
C GLN A 628 -9.78 -17.00 -4.77
N ILE A 629 -9.18 -16.60 -3.65
CA ILE A 629 -9.78 -16.68 -2.31
C ILE A 629 -11.07 -15.85 -2.24
N SER A 630 -11.30 -14.97 -3.21
CA SER A 630 -12.56 -14.23 -3.35
C SER A 630 -13.31 -14.62 -4.61
N SER A 631 -14.32 -15.50 -4.46
CA SER A 631 -15.53 -15.30 -5.24
C SER A 631 -15.97 -13.86 -4.96
N HIS A 632 -15.98 -12.97 -5.96
CA HIS A 632 -16.50 -11.61 -5.75
C HIS A 632 -17.89 -11.75 -5.12
N PRO A 633 -18.06 -11.41 -3.82
CA PRO A 633 -19.35 -11.59 -3.19
C PRO A 633 -20.33 -10.76 -4.02
N LEU A 634 -21.46 -11.37 -4.39
CA LEU A 634 -22.54 -10.65 -5.07
C LEU A 634 -22.72 -9.31 -4.37
N PRO A 635 -22.85 -8.19 -5.12
CA PRO A 635 -22.88 -6.87 -4.52
C PRO A 635 -24.00 -6.84 -3.47
N LYS A 636 -23.58 -6.89 -2.20
CA LYS A 636 -24.49 -6.72 -1.07
C LYS A 636 -24.97 -5.28 -1.12
N ARG A 637 -26.22 -5.06 -0.75
CA ARG A 637 -26.76 -3.72 -0.61
C ARG A 637 -26.03 -3.05 0.55
N THR A 638 -25.04 -2.23 0.25
CA THR A 638 -24.27 -1.49 1.24
C THR A 638 -24.90 -0.13 1.46
N THR A 639 -25.14 0.19 2.73
CA THR A 639 -25.52 1.53 3.17
C THR A 639 -24.49 2.01 4.17
N VAL A 640 -24.08 3.27 4.06
CA VAL A 640 -23.24 3.91 5.08
C VAL A 640 -24.11 4.71 6.00
N LYS A 641 -23.88 4.54 7.30
CA LYS A 641 -24.42 5.38 8.35
C LYS A 641 -23.55 6.64 8.43
N ILE A 642 -24.11 7.78 8.08
CA ILE A 642 -23.45 9.09 8.16
C ILE A 642 -24.11 9.87 9.28
N VAL A 643 -23.31 10.41 10.20
CA VAL A 643 -23.82 11.25 11.29
C VAL A 643 -23.82 12.70 10.80
N GLY A 644 -24.99 13.34 10.78
CA GLY A 644 -25.14 14.77 10.48
C GLY A 644 -24.99 15.65 11.73
N ALA A 645 -25.15 16.98 11.58
CA ALA A 645 -25.03 17.92 12.68
C ALA A 645 -26.01 17.68 13.85
N SER A 646 -27.20 17.15 13.59
CA SER A 646 -28.22 16.90 14.63
C SER A 646 -27.99 15.61 15.44
N SER A 647 -26.81 14.98 15.34
CA SER A 647 -26.50 13.63 15.86
C SER A 647 -27.36 12.51 15.27
N HIS A 648 -28.32 12.83 14.38
CA HIS A 648 -29.12 11.86 13.68
C HIS A 648 -28.29 11.20 12.58
N ALA A 649 -28.45 9.88 12.48
CA ALA A 649 -27.66 9.09 11.57
C ALA A 649 -28.47 8.71 10.33
N ILE A 650 -27.97 9.14 9.18
CA ILE A 650 -28.60 8.99 7.88
C ILE A 650 -27.99 7.79 7.19
N ARG A 651 -28.82 7.00 6.52
CA ARG A 651 -28.36 5.88 5.71
C ARG A 651 -28.46 6.22 4.22
N LEU A 652 -27.31 6.41 3.59
CA LEU A 652 -27.22 6.55 2.14
C LEU A 652 -26.75 5.23 1.52
N TYR A 653 -27.21 4.93 0.30
CA TYR A 653 -26.67 3.81 -0.45
C TYR A 653 -25.27 4.14 -0.95
N GLN A 654 -24.43 3.12 -1.05
CA GLN A 654 -23.13 3.25 -1.71
C GLN A 654 -23.18 2.74 -3.14
N CYS A 655 -22.38 3.37 -4.00
CA CYS A 655 -22.13 2.87 -5.34
C CYS A 655 -21.38 1.53 -5.25
N SER A 656 -21.90 0.49 -5.89
CA SER A 656 -21.29 -0.85 -5.95
C SER A 656 -19.99 -0.91 -6.75
N TRP A 657 -19.50 0.22 -7.24
CA TRP A 657 -18.20 0.34 -7.93
C TRP A 657 -17.23 1.22 -7.14
N CYS A 658 -17.56 2.50 -6.95
CA CYS A 658 -16.67 3.46 -6.30
C CYS A 658 -16.92 3.63 -4.80
N MET A 659 -17.91 2.92 -4.24
CA MET A 659 -18.30 2.98 -2.82
C MET A 659 -18.76 4.35 -2.30
N SER A 660 -18.86 5.36 -3.17
CA SER A 660 -19.33 6.70 -2.81
C SER A 660 -20.80 6.67 -2.36
N PRO A 661 -21.14 7.26 -1.20
CA PRO A 661 -22.52 7.34 -0.73
C PRO A 661 -23.30 8.44 -1.47
N SER A 662 -24.54 8.14 -1.86
CA SER A 662 -25.45 9.17 -2.40
C SER A 662 -26.92 8.75 -2.30
N ALA A 663 -27.81 9.72 -2.13
CA ALA A 663 -29.24 9.51 -2.15
C ALA A 663 -29.78 9.24 -3.56
N ALA A 664 -29.04 9.70 -4.58
CA ALA A 664 -29.48 9.74 -5.96
C ALA A 664 -29.07 8.51 -6.79
N LEU A 665 -28.28 7.57 -6.25
CA LEU A 665 -27.77 6.42 -6.99
C LEU A 665 -28.85 5.64 -7.78
N ARG A 666 -28.49 5.19 -8.97
CA ARG A 666 -29.33 4.35 -9.84
C ARG A 666 -29.30 2.91 -9.36
N LYS A 667 -30.48 2.40 -9.01
CA LYS A 667 -30.70 0.98 -8.67
C LYS A 667 -30.58 0.12 -9.93
N CYS A 668 -29.88 -1.01 -9.84
CA CYS A 668 -29.87 -2.01 -10.91
C CYS A 668 -31.29 -2.52 -11.15
N SER A 669 -31.80 -2.40 -12.37
CA SER A 669 -33.17 -2.77 -12.73
C SER A 669 -33.43 -4.28 -12.71
N ILE A 670 -32.37 -5.11 -12.63
CA ILE A 670 -32.48 -6.57 -12.68
C ILE A 670 -32.46 -7.14 -11.25
N CYS A 671 -31.34 -7.04 -10.52
CA CYS A 671 -31.27 -7.58 -9.16
C CYS A 671 -31.90 -6.69 -8.09
N GLY A 672 -32.00 -5.38 -8.34
CA GLY A 672 -32.39 -4.40 -7.33
C GLY A 672 -31.46 -4.26 -6.13
N LYS A 673 -30.34 -4.98 -6.09
CA LYS A 673 -29.38 -4.99 -4.96
C LYS A 673 -28.21 -4.02 -5.17
N ALA A 674 -27.72 -3.92 -6.41
CA ALA A 674 -26.60 -3.05 -6.75
C ALA A 674 -27.06 -1.62 -7.09
N TYR A 675 -26.23 -0.63 -6.75
CA TYR A 675 -26.48 0.80 -6.94
C TYR A 675 -25.29 1.46 -7.61
N TYR A 676 -25.49 2.40 -8.53
CA TYR A 676 -24.41 3.00 -9.31
C TYR A 676 -24.62 4.50 -9.47
N CYS A 677 -23.53 5.26 -9.60
CA CYS A 677 -23.63 6.69 -9.89
C CYS A 677 -24.34 6.91 -11.24
N ASN A 678 -25.04 8.02 -11.39
CA ASN A 678 -25.67 8.36 -12.67
C ASN A 678 -24.63 9.01 -13.60
N PRO A 679 -24.39 8.46 -14.79
CA PRO A 679 -23.44 9.03 -15.75
C PRO A 679 -23.76 10.47 -16.16
N GLN A 680 -25.04 10.87 -16.14
CA GLN A 680 -25.48 12.20 -16.55
C GLN A 680 -24.99 13.33 -15.63
N TRP A 681 -24.55 13.01 -14.41
CA TRP A 681 -24.05 14.05 -13.50
C TRP A 681 -22.62 14.48 -13.84
N TYR A 682 -21.82 13.58 -14.42
CA TYR A 682 -20.45 13.88 -14.80
C TYR A 682 -20.32 14.41 -16.23
N SER A 683 -21.41 14.39 -17.01
CA SER A 683 -21.43 14.95 -18.38
C SER A 683 -21.70 16.46 -18.41
N LEU A 684 -21.87 17.11 -17.27
CA LEU A 684 -22.10 18.57 -17.17
C LEU A 684 -20.79 19.34 -16.92
N SER A 685 -19.68 18.65 -16.64
CA SER A 685 -18.36 19.26 -16.49
C SER A 685 -17.76 19.54 -17.88
N PRO A 686 -17.10 20.71 -18.10
CA PRO A 686 -16.51 21.06 -19.39
C PRO A 686 -15.53 19.98 -19.89
N PRO A 687 -15.49 19.68 -21.21
CA PRO A 687 -14.63 18.62 -21.77
C PRO A 687 -13.12 18.85 -21.63
N GLU A 688 -12.70 20.00 -21.10
CA GLU A 688 -11.29 20.37 -20.94
C GLU A 688 -10.67 19.92 -19.60
N ILE A 689 -11.46 19.37 -18.67
CA ILE A 689 -10.98 18.93 -17.36
C ILE A 689 -10.87 17.39 -17.31
N SER A 690 -9.61 16.92 -17.34
CA SER A 690 -9.13 15.60 -16.92
C SER A 690 -9.50 14.36 -17.76
N SER A 691 -8.48 13.73 -18.37
CA SER A 691 -8.54 12.39 -19.00
C SER A 691 -8.99 11.28 -18.03
N ASP A 692 -8.89 11.54 -16.73
CA ASP A 692 -9.06 10.53 -15.70
C ASP A 692 -10.52 10.40 -15.28
N LEU A 693 -11.29 11.51 -15.32
CA LEU A 693 -12.74 11.48 -15.15
C LEU A 693 -13.41 10.66 -16.27
N TYR A 694 -12.90 10.80 -17.50
CA TYR A 694 -13.34 10.00 -18.64
C TYR A 694 -13.02 8.50 -18.43
N THR A 695 -11.83 8.18 -17.92
CA THR A 695 -11.41 6.80 -17.60
C THR A 695 -12.25 6.19 -16.47
N PHE A 696 -12.58 6.96 -15.44
CA PHE A 696 -13.45 6.55 -14.34
C PHE A 696 -14.88 6.25 -14.82
N LEU A 697 -15.47 7.15 -15.61
CA LEU A 697 -16.80 6.96 -16.17
C LEU A 697 -16.87 5.76 -17.11
N PHE A 698 -15.84 5.58 -17.93
CA PHE A 698 -15.74 4.43 -18.81
C PHE A 698 -15.65 3.12 -18.01
N SER A 699 -14.87 3.10 -16.94
CA SER A 699 -14.70 1.96 -16.04
C SER A 699 -16.00 1.62 -15.30
N GLN A 700 -16.71 2.61 -14.76
CA GLN A 700 -18.01 2.38 -14.11
C GLN A 700 -19.06 1.85 -15.10
N LYS A 701 -19.11 2.42 -16.32
CA LYS A 701 -20.03 1.96 -17.38
C LYS A 701 -19.70 0.52 -17.81
N LYS A 702 -18.42 0.17 -17.87
CA LYS A 702 -17.95 -1.20 -18.12
C LYS A 702 -18.39 -2.15 -16.99
N HIS A 703 -18.11 -1.80 -15.74
CA HIS A 703 -18.53 -2.61 -14.58
C HIS A 703 -20.05 -2.78 -14.49
N TRP A 704 -20.83 -1.73 -14.76
CA TRP A 704 -22.29 -1.81 -14.85
C TRP A 704 -22.76 -2.78 -15.94
N LYS A 705 -22.13 -2.74 -17.13
CA LYS A 705 -22.44 -3.66 -18.23
C LYS A 705 -22.08 -5.11 -17.87
N GLU A 706 -20.93 -5.34 -17.25
CA GLU A 706 -20.48 -6.65 -16.79
C GLU A 706 -21.39 -7.21 -15.69
N HIS A 707 -21.70 -6.41 -14.68
CA HIS A 707 -22.69 -6.77 -13.66
C HIS A 707 -24.03 -7.11 -14.29
N LYS A 708 -24.53 -6.31 -15.24
CA LYS A 708 -25.78 -6.61 -15.95
C LYS A 708 -25.72 -7.94 -16.70
N LYS A 709 -24.60 -8.28 -17.33
CA LYS A 709 -24.44 -9.59 -18.01
C LYS A 709 -24.57 -10.74 -17.01
N VAL A 710 -23.80 -10.69 -15.91
CA VAL A 710 -23.85 -11.70 -14.83
C VAL A 710 -25.23 -11.77 -14.18
N CYS A 711 -25.86 -10.61 -13.98
CA CYS A 711 -27.17 -10.50 -13.37
C CYS A 711 -28.30 -11.01 -14.29
N LYS A 712 -28.14 -10.93 -15.62
CA LYS A 712 -29.07 -11.51 -16.60
C LYS A 712 -28.86 -12.99 -16.81
N SER A 713 -27.61 -13.49 -16.70
CA SER A 713 -27.28 -14.89 -16.94
C SER A 713 -27.63 -15.81 -15.78
N ARG A 714 -27.91 -15.25 -14.60
CA ARG A 714 -28.55 -16.00 -13.52
C ARG A 714 -30.06 -16.01 -13.76
N GLU A 715 -30.55 -17.11 -14.31
CA GLU A 715 -31.97 -17.43 -14.27
C GLU A 715 -32.46 -17.30 -12.83
N ILE A 716 -33.38 -16.36 -12.61
CA ILE A 716 -34.14 -16.24 -11.38
C ILE A 716 -35.14 -17.40 -11.41
N SER A 717 -34.67 -18.55 -10.94
CA SER A 717 -35.36 -19.82 -10.73
C SER A 717 -34.53 -20.45 -9.61
N THR A 718 -34.90 -20.51 -8.35
CA THR A 718 -36.18 -20.79 -7.68
C THR A 718 -35.89 -20.61 -6.18
N ASP A 719 -36.31 -19.55 -5.49
CA ASP A 719 -36.23 -19.56 -4.00
C ASP A 719 -37.03 -18.47 -3.25
N GLU A 720 -37.63 -17.47 -3.92
CA GLU A 720 -38.34 -16.39 -3.18
C GLU A 720 -39.85 -16.63 -2.92
N THR A 721 -40.40 -17.81 -3.26
CA THR A 721 -41.80 -18.14 -2.95
C THR A 721 -42.05 -18.80 -1.59
N SER A 722 -41.03 -19.15 -0.79
CA SER A 722 -41.26 -19.89 0.48
C SER A 722 -41.40 -19.05 1.76
N SER A 723 -41.36 -17.70 1.71
CA SER A 723 -41.35 -16.86 2.93
C SER A 723 -42.61 -16.00 3.17
N ARG A 724 -43.73 -16.32 2.51
CA ARG A 724 -45.04 -15.68 2.77
C ARG A 724 -46.13 -16.69 3.14
N SER A 725 -45.97 -17.42 4.24
CA SER A 725 -47.12 -18.03 4.95
C SER A 725 -46.76 -18.43 6.39
N SER A 726 -46.82 -17.47 7.32
CA SER A 726 -47.06 -17.75 8.75
C SER A 726 -47.35 -16.45 9.51
N LYS A 727 -48.56 -15.91 9.28
CA LYS A 727 -49.25 -15.08 10.28
C LYS A 727 -50.55 -15.82 10.59
N ASP A 728 -50.58 -16.45 11.77
CA ASP A 728 -51.73 -16.51 12.68
C ASP A 728 -51.55 -17.68 13.65
N SER A 729 -51.36 -17.35 14.93
CA SER A 729 -52.04 -17.94 16.09
C SER A 729 -51.23 -17.66 17.37
N THR A 730 -51.57 -16.59 18.06
CA THR A 730 -51.32 -16.44 19.50
C THR A 730 -52.41 -17.19 20.27
N PRO A 731 -52.09 -18.02 21.28
CA PRO A 731 -53.02 -18.31 22.36
C PRO A 731 -52.69 -17.45 23.58
N LYS A 732 -53.75 -16.97 24.22
CA LYS A 732 -53.74 -16.31 25.52
C LYS A 732 -53.30 -17.29 26.61
N SER A 733 -52.36 -16.87 27.44
CA SER A 733 -52.35 -17.02 28.90
C SER A 733 -51.32 -16.06 29.48
#